data_AF-A0A0X3VX27-F1
#
_entry.id   AF-A0A0X3VX27-F1
#
_cell.length_a   1.000
_cell.length_b   1.000
_cell.length_c   1.000
_cell.angle_alpha   90.00
_cell.angle_beta   90.00
_cell.angle_gamma   90.00
#
_symmetry.space_group_name_H-M   'P 1'
#
loop_
_entity.id
_entity.type
_entity.pdbx_description
1 polymer ?
#
loop_
_entity_poly.entity_id
_entity_poly.type
_entity_poly.pdbx_seq_one_letter_code
_entity_poly.pdbx_strand_id
1 'polypeptide(L)'
;MAGRGPGAGDTPGTGERDAHEALDMSLVRVCDPAGRPRGTGFAADDIGTVITAHEVVDGLAGLVLRGPGERVCMVPADAVVALPDMGLALVRAEGLGLRPLPLAVRDSVTPGAYVRIAACGWREARLLGSSPVTYTARDGGHPLASALELAIGTSGADALRLGGGAAGGPVVDASSGAVLGVLGTALLPRTAEAGPAGDPPLTHRPAGFALPLRTAGPLPRAGRPPGAGPLGDVLARNAATVPAYGPDLNLAGALHLTATSAGSDGPRPELLEPVARPGTTTEFDAFTAGPAAVLALVGDPGTGRTTELAGLAARRARGAAPQPTLWLRGADLRGTDASVADAVERALGRAGRILAAARDTPAGPGLGDISAGRVARLVRDAGRPLLLLLDGPEEMPPAAAHRLAEWSAGTAAWLRGTGTRLVVACRAEYWEQAGAHFAPGTLYGTDEGTGLPARVHLGGLPEPQARGARERYGIPEGALADADARHPLALRLLGEVRAALPEAPPPGTPAREEIFAAYLDLLCLRIAVRLAASNGLRGTAVRRLAAKVSGQVHEAARRCLGPGHGGLDRASFEAVFPWGATPDARFHGCTGWASAVLTEGLLVPAGAGYRFAHEELADWLQGTHLDVDVALDALVHRRRPQEPAVPGQRNPASGRPLPVPRHRIGPVLQALLSLGRQRGPAALAPRLRDLADAALGAADSDAVWWGRQLLRGVLSRVPDATPYLPVLEALADRGEFETDFWLRLPLAEGERFGLLRRLVVRDGPPGTPGRCLDAVAELLAADPAGAQPRLVRWFTDERPLDAAPDATVASAAQALLYTHRHRALDGLADALVDSGHARADELLAALAEEEPAAVCRAVDRWAQDERPGRRAAAAAHGLRAAAHTTAEADRELLRYTALSLLAAPGGEALHGAALALLVRDPATRARYLGRALRLFSEGDARMPVSAVAAALPSHPEAVLAAFRARWHAPGPAAADVLGGLVDVTTPALAERVAALVRDLLAVRPEAGEAAAAYVGRRLDEGPGVRDVLFPLVAAVLHGPEPSVRAAFAPVLAGPGGAGAGASGAGTPGADASGGAAAGDLRGELLGVLLERERDPVVLESVVRGVARAAAACGEERTRERLRRAARLLVRTPEGASRFDRCLVELARSEPGFAALVIRWLHGVPEEWAALVGPSTCRTIENLAGGVRVPA
;
A
#
# COMPACT_ATOMS: atom_id res chain seq x y z
N MET A 1 -31.41 26.71 34.15
CA MET A 1 -32.11 27.99 33.96
C MET A 1 -33.57 27.68 33.69
N ALA A 2 -34.41 27.78 34.72
CA ALA A 2 -35.86 27.63 34.59
C ALA A 2 -36.50 29.01 34.31
N GLY A 3 -37.55 29.01 33.50
CA GLY A 3 -38.10 30.18 32.83
C GLY A 3 -38.79 31.23 33.72
N ARG A 4 -38.80 32.45 33.18
CA ARG A 4 -39.83 33.47 33.39
C ARG A 4 -40.33 33.90 32.01
N GLY A 5 -41.65 33.96 31.84
CA GLY A 5 -42.32 34.36 30.60
C GLY A 5 -42.15 35.85 30.26
N PRO A 6 -42.55 36.26 29.03
CA PRO A 6 -42.30 37.59 28.52
C PRO A 6 -43.33 38.58 29.08
N GLY A 7 -42.86 39.57 29.85
CA GLY A 7 -43.62 40.77 30.14
C GLY A 7 -43.40 41.77 29.00
N ALA A 8 -44.48 42.15 28.33
CA ALA A 8 -44.49 43.22 27.34
C ALA A 8 -44.08 44.55 27.98
N GLY A 9 -43.09 45.21 27.38
CA GLY A 9 -42.52 46.48 27.81
C GLY A 9 -41.50 46.95 26.78
N ASP A 10 -41.94 47.17 25.55
CA ASP A 10 -41.16 47.79 24.49
C ASP A 10 -40.67 49.18 24.94
N THR A 11 -39.36 49.33 25.10
CA THR A 11 -38.68 50.62 25.05
C THR A 11 -37.83 50.64 23.78
N PRO A 12 -38.25 51.32 22.69
CA PRO A 12 -37.57 51.25 21.40
C PRO A 12 -36.31 52.14 21.30
N GLY A 13 -35.65 52.48 22.41
CA GLY A 13 -34.66 53.58 22.44
C GLY A 13 -33.20 53.21 22.71
N THR A 14 -32.89 51.99 23.14
CA THR A 14 -31.51 51.60 23.54
C THR A 14 -30.70 51.06 22.37
N GLY A 15 -31.28 50.21 21.51
CA GLY A 15 -30.57 49.60 20.38
C GLY A 15 -30.15 50.58 19.28
N GLU A 16 -30.90 51.67 19.05
CA GLU A 16 -30.50 52.70 18.08
C GLU A 16 -29.31 53.53 18.59
N ARG A 17 -29.25 53.83 19.90
CA ARG A 17 -28.13 54.59 20.49
C ARG A 17 -26.81 53.82 20.42
N ASP A 18 -26.83 52.53 20.72
CA ASP A 18 -25.62 51.68 20.67
C ASP A 18 -25.12 51.48 19.22
N ALA A 19 -26.03 51.40 18.25
CA ALA A 19 -25.68 51.34 16.82
C ALA A 19 -25.05 52.65 16.30
N HIS A 20 -25.53 53.81 16.78
CA HIS A 20 -24.94 55.10 16.47
C HIS A 20 -23.55 55.26 17.09
N GLU A 21 -23.36 54.84 18.34
CA GLU A 21 -22.07 54.89 19.03
C GLU A 21 -21.02 53.99 18.34
N ALA A 22 -21.41 52.79 17.90
CA ALA A 22 -20.53 51.88 17.16
C ALA A 22 -20.12 52.42 15.77
N LEU A 23 -21.01 53.16 15.10
CA LEU A 23 -20.74 53.79 13.83
C LEU A 23 -19.89 55.07 13.99
N ASP A 24 -20.07 55.82 15.08
CA ASP A 24 -19.25 56.98 15.42
C ASP A 24 -17.79 56.58 15.70
N MET A 25 -17.56 55.38 16.25
CA MET A 25 -16.22 54.80 16.39
C MET A 25 -15.52 54.46 15.06
N SER A 26 -16.22 54.58 13.93
CA SER A 26 -15.72 54.27 12.59
C SER A 26 -15.44 55.53 11.75
N LEU A 27 -15.87 56.71 12.22
CA LEU A 27 -15.74 57.98 11.52
C LEU A 27 -14.53 58.78 12.01
N VAL A 28 -13.95 59.56 11.09
CA VAL A 28 -12.90 60.52 11.39
C VAL A 28 -13.25 61.87 10.80
N ARG A 29 -13.07 62.95 11.57
CA ARG A 29 -13.19 64.30 11.05
C ARG A 29 -11.87 64.72 10.42
N VAL A 30 -11.93 65.17 9.17
CA VAL A 30 -10.77 65.64 8.41
C VAL A 30 -10.71 67.16 8.49
N CYS A 31 -9.60 67.69 9.00
CA CYS A 31 -9.34 69.12 9.12
C CYS A 31 -8.13 69.54 8.29
N ASP A 32 -8.08 70.82 7.91
CA ASP A 32 -6.87 71.43 7.38
C ASP A 32 -5.79 71.59 8.48
N PRO A 33 -4.53 71.95 8.12
CA PRO A 33 -3.46 72.16 9.12
C PRO A 33 -3.77 73.27 10.14
N ALA A 34 -4.71 74.18 9.85
CA ALA A 34 -5.19 75.21 10.78
C ALA A 34 -6.34 74.72 11.69
N GLY A 35 -6.70 73.44 11.59
CA GLY A 35 -7.73 72.79 12.40
C GLY A 35 -9.17 73.01 11.92
N ARG A 36 -9.38 73.67 10.77
CA ARG A 36 -10.73 73.92 10.25
C ARG A 36 -11.31 72.65 9.62
N PRO A 37 -12.58 72.29 9.90
CA PRO A 37 -13.18 71.08 9.36
C PRO A 37 -13.35 71.19 7.84
N ARG A 38 -12.89 70.17 7.12
CA ARG A 38 -12.99 70.04 5.65
C ARG A 38 -14.02 69.01 5.24
N GLY A 39 -14.23 67.99 6.06
CA GLY A 39 -15.18 66.92 5.81
C GLY A 39 -14.97 65.76 6.78
N THR A 40 -15.38 64.58 6.35
CA THR A 40 -15.29 63.33 7.11
C THR A 40 -14.63 62.24 6.27
N GLY A 41 -14.18 61.19 6.94
CA GLY A 41 -13.75 59.95 6.32
C GLY A 41 -14.10 58.79 7.23
N PHE A 42 -13.86 57.57 6.75
CA PHE A 42 -14.10 56.35 7.50
C PHE A 42 -12.99 55.33 7.26
N ALA A 43 -12.73 54.48 8.25
CA ALA A 43 -11.73 53.43 8.11
C ALA A 43 -12.21 52.31 7.17
N ALA A 44 -11.33 51.91 6.26
CA ALA A 44 -11.55 50.82 5.31
C ALA A 44 -10.80 49.54 5.70
N ASP A 45 -9.72 49.62 6.46
CA ASP A 45 -9.00 48.45 6.95
C ASP A 45 -8.37 48.70 8.33
N ASP A 46 -7.93 47.62 8.96
CA ASP A 46 -7.32 47.56 10.29
C ASP A 46 -5.88 48.10 10.32
N ILE A 47 -5.25 48.28 9.16
CA ILE A 47 -3.93 48.91 9.01
C ILE A 47 -4.00 50.45 8.89
N GLY A 48 -5.19 51.03 9.05
CA GLY A 48 -5.38 52.48 9.16
C GLY A 48 -5.62 53.23 7.85
N THR A 49 -6.11 52.57 6.79
CA THR A 49 -6.52 53.27 5.57
C THR A 49 -7.89 53.91 5.77
N VAL A 50 -7.99 55.22 5.53
CA VAL A 50 -9.21 56.01 5.58
C VAL A 50 -9.64 56.39 4.15
N ILE A 51 -10.91 56.17 3.82
CA ILE A 51 -11.51 56.63 2.56
C ILE A 51 -12.26 57.94 2.81
N THR A 52 -12.08 58.90 1.91
CA THR A 52 -12.82 60.17 1.89
C THR A 52 -13.03 60.66 0.45
N ALA A 53 -13.76 61.75 0.25
CA ALA A 53 -13.94 62.37 -1.05
C ALA A 53 -12.72 63.26 -1.37
N HIS A 54 -12.34 63.34 -2.65
CA HIS A 54 -11.19 64.14 -3.09
C HIS A 54 -11.33 65.62 -2.69
N GLU A 55 -12.55 66.18 -2.70
CA GLU A 55 -12.84 67.56 -2.30
C GLU A 55 -12.42 67.91 -0.87
N VAL A 56 -12.30 66.90 0.00
CA VAL A 56 -11.88 67.06 1.40
C VAL A 56 -10.37 67.32 1.50
N VAL A 57 -9.58 66.73 0.59
CA VAL A 57 -8.10 66.82 0.58
C VAL A 57 -7.55 67.78 -0.48
N ASP A 58 -8.38 68.15 -1.46
CA ASP A 58 -8.00 68.96 -2.62
C ASP A 58 -7.31 70.29 -2.22
N GLY A 59 -6.06 70.45 -2.68
CA GLY A 59 -5.23 71.63 -2.47
C GLY A 59 -4.64 71.80 -1.07
N LEU A 60 -4.57 70.74 -0.24
CA LEU A 60 -3.96 70.77 1.10
C LEU A 60 -2.54 70.18 1.09
N ALA A 61 -1.62 70.80 1.85
CA ALA A 61 -0.24 70.34 2.01
C ALA A 61 -0.07 69.26 3.13
N GLY A 62 -1.16 68.93 3.81
CA GLY A 62 -1.23 67.96 4.92
C GLY A 62 -2.61 68.01 5.57
N LEU A 63 -2.96 66.99 6.36
CA LEU A 63 -4.27 66.83 7.00
C LEU A 63 -4.13 66.64 8.51
N VAL A 64 -5.15 67.07 9.25
CA VAL A 64 -5.31 66.74 10.67
C VAL A 64 -6.55 65.86 10.82
N LEU A 65 -6.35 64.61 11.22
CA LEU A 65 -7.42 63.64 11.44
C LEU A 65 -7.80 63.60 12.92
N ARG A 66 -9.08 63.78 13.23
CA ARG A 66 -9.62 63.69 14.59
C ARG A 66 -10.56 62.49 14.69
N GLY A 67 -10.11 61.47 15.42
CA GLY A 67 -10.87 60.26 15.70
C GLY A 67 -11.63 60.32 17.03
N PRO A 68 -12.34 59.24 17.38
CA PRO A 68 -13.05 59.12 18.65
C PRO A 68 -12.13 59.27 19.87
N GLY A 69 -12.65 59.87 20.96
CA GLY A 69 -11.91 60.07 22.21
C GLY A 69 -10.79 61.11 22.12
N GLU A 70 -10.98 62.17 21.33
CA GLU A 70 -10.02 63.27 21.09
C GLU A 70 -8.65 62.85 20.53
N ARG A 71 -8.54 61.65 19.95
CA ARG A 71 -7.31 61.19 19.29
C ARG A 71 -7.05 62.01 18.03
N VAL A 72 -5.83 62.53 17.88
CA VAL A 72 -5.42 63.35 16.75
C VAL A 72 -4.24 62.71 16.03
N CYS A 73 -4.32 62.62 14.69
CA CYS A 73 -3.24 62.14 13.83
C CYS A 73 -2.91 63.19 12.76
N MET A 74 -1.64 63.57 12.66
CA MET A 74 -1.14 64.48 11.62
C MET A 74 -0.70 63.65 10.42
N VAL A 75 -1.24 63.95 9.25
CA VAL A 75 -0.97 63.20 8.02
C VAL A 75 -0.25 64.10 7.01
N PRO A 76 0.97 63.73 6.58
CA PRO A 76 1.69 64.45 5.53
C PRO A 76 1.10 64.16 4.13
N ALA A 77 1.39 65.02 3.14
CA ALA A 77 0.83 64.91 1.79
C ALA A 77 1.18 63.61 1.05
N ASP A 78 2.35 63.01 1.33
CA ASP A 78 2.80 61.74 0.74
C ASP A 78 2.03 60.52 1.27
N ALA A 79 1.35 60.65 2.41
CA ALA A 79 0.45 59.64 2.96
C ALA A 79 -1.00 59.75 2.41
N VAL A 80 -1.23 60.66 1.45
CA VAL A 80 -2.52 60.86 0.78
C VAL A 80 -2.41 60.44 -0.69
N VAL A 81 -3.21 59.47 -1.09
CA VAL A 81 -3.37 59.07 -2.49
C VAL A 81 -4.64 59.72 -3.04
N ALA A 82 -4.48 60.81 -3.78
CA ALA A 82 -5.58 61.51 -4.44
C ALA A 82 -6.04 60.76 -5.70
N LEU A 83 -7.35 60.57 -5.86
CA LEU A 83 -7.98 59.92 -7.00
C LEU A 83 -9.07 60.84 -7.60
N PRO A 84 -8.70 62.00 -8.18
CA PRO A 84 -9.65 63.01 -8.67
C PRO A 84 -10.57 62.49 -9.78
N ASP A 85 -10.06 61.62 -10.65
CA ASP A 85 -10.85 60.93 -11.69
C ASP A 85 -11.94 60.00 -11.14
N MET A 86 -11.89 59.69 -9.84
CA MET A 86 -12.89 58.91 -9.11
C MET A 86 -13.68 59.78 -8.11
N GLY A 87 -13.27 61.04 -7.92
CA GLY A 87 -13.75 61.93 -6.85
C GLY A 87 -13.37 61.47 -5.44
N LEU A 88 -12.40 60.57 -5.27
CA LEU A 88 -12.05 59.94 -3.99
C LEU A 88 -10.61 60.26 -3.55
N ALA A 89 -10.31 60.01 -2.28
CA ALA A 89 -8.94 60.02 -1.74
C ALA A 89 -8.77 58.92 -0.69
N LEU A 90 -7.56 58.33 -0.65
CA LEU A 90 -7.14 57.36 0.35
C LEU A 90 -6.11 58.01 1.26
N VAL A 91 -6.30 57.91 2.57
CA VAL A 91 -5.43 58.53 3.57
C VAL A 91 -4.90 57.46 4.49
N ARG A 92 -3.57 57.35 4.66
CA ARG A 92 -2.97 56.41 5.62
C ARG A 92 -2.81 57.07 6.98
N ALA A 93 -3.44 56.49 8.01
CA ALA A 93 -3.49 57.06 9.36
C ALA A 93 -3.43 55.97 10.44
N GLU A 94 -2.35 55.94 11.21
CA GLU A 94 -2.15 54.99 12.30
C GLU A 94 -2.52 55.62 13.66
N GLY A 95 -2.91 54.79 14.64
CA GLY A 95 -3.13 55.22 16.03
C GLY A 95 -4.48 55.87 16.37
N LEU A 96 -5.42 55.98 15.42
CA LEU A 96 -6.76 56.55 15.66
C LEU A 96 -7.73 55.57 16.34
N GLY A 97 -7.46 54.26 16.26
CA GLY A 97 -8.31 53.20 16.82
C GLY A 97 -9.72 53.16 16.22
N LEU A 98 -9.83 53.49 14.93
CA LEU A 98 -11.09 53.44 14.18
C LEU A 98 -11.50 51.98 13.93
N ARG A 99 -12.80 51.71 13.94
CA ARG A 99 -13.35 50.43 13.49
C ARG A 99 -13.59 50.47 11.97
N PRO A 100 -13.03 49.54 11.18
CA PRO A 100 -13.27 49.51 9.75
C PRO A 100 -14.74 49.20 9.39
N LEU A 101 -15.26 49.85 8.35
CA LEU A 101 -16.59 49.57 7.80
C LEU A 101 -16.50 48.59 6.62
N PRO A 102 -17.43 47.63 6.49
CA PRO A 102 -17.47 46.77 5.31
C PRO A 102 -17.82 47.57 4.06
N LEU A 103 -17.13 47.33 2.95
CA LEU A 103 -17.39 48.00 1.66
C LEU A 103 -18.24 47.10 0.77
N ALA A 104 -19.17 47.70 0.02
CA ALA A 104 -20.07 46.96 -0.84
C ALA A 104 -19.31 46.18 -1.93
N VAL A 105 -19.73 44.94 -2.17
CA VAL A 105 -19.19 44.09 -3.25
C VAL A 105 -20.06 44.13 -4.51
N ARG A 106 -21.19 44.83 -4.46
CA ARG A 106 -22.17 44.98 -5.56
C ARG A 106 -21.74 46.06 -6.55
N ASP A 107 -21.98 45.82 -7.84
CA ASP A 107 -21.74 46.81 -8.90
C ASP A 107 -22.91 47.79 -9.09
N SER A 108 -24.11 47.42 -8.62
CA SER A 108 -25.32 48.24 -8.68
C SER A 108 -26.18 48.05 -7.43
N VAL A 109 -26.89 49.10 -7.02
CA VAL A 109 -27.82 49.07 -5.88
C VAL A 109 -29.23 49.35 -6.38
N THR A 110 -30.21 48.57 -5.90
CA THR A 110 -31.61 48.72 -6.29
C THR A 110 -32.15 50.10 -5.86
N PRO A 111 -32.74 50.88 -6.78
CA PRO A 111 -33.47 52.09 -6.44
C PRO A 111 -34.51 51.83 -5.35
N GLY A 112 -34.61 52.75 -4.41
CA GLY A 112 -35.54 52.70 -3.29
C GLY A 112 -34.96 52.11 -2.00
N ALA A 113 -33.70 51.66 -1.97
CA ALA A 113 -33.05 51.13 -0.77
C ALA A 113 -32.85 52.22 0.31
N TYR A 114 -33.01 51.84 1.58
CA TYR A 114 -32.72 52.71 2.72
C TYR A 114 -31.23 52.70 3.05
N VAL A 115 -30.66 53.89 3.23
CA VAL A 115 -29.25 54.09 3.55
C VAL A 115 -29.11 55.03 4.75
N ARG A 116 -28.03 54.86 5.52
CA ARG A 116 -27.63 55.77 6.58
C ARG A 116 -26.43 56.59 6.13
N ILE A 117 -26.50 57.90 6.33
CA ILE A 117 -25.46 58.84 5.90
C ILE A 117 -24.98 59.70 7.07
N ALA A 118 -23.69 60.02 7.08
CA ALA A 118 -23.08 60.92 8.06
C ALA A 118 -23.26 62.39 7.60
N ALA A 119 -24.38 63.00 7.99
CA ALA A 119 -24.79 64.36 7.59
C ALA A 119 -25.13 65.20 8.83
N CYS A 120 -24.09 65.68 9.53
CA CYS A 120 -24.20 66.32 10.86
C CYS A 120 -24.87 65.41 11.90
N GLY A 121 -24.38 64.18 12.00
CA GLY A 121 -25.00 63.05 12.70
C GLY A 121 -25.52 62.01 11.72
N TRP A 122 -25.80 60.80 12.21
CA TRP A 122 -26.37 59.73 11.40
C TRP A 122 -27.82 60.01 11.03
N ARG A 123 -28.14 59.94 9.73
CA ARG A 123 -29.49 60.17 9.20
C ARG A 123 -29.88 59.09 8.20
N GLU A 124 -31.15 58.77 8.14
CA GLU A 124 -31.69 57.87 7.10
C GLU A 124 -32.02 58.66 5.83
N ALA A 125 -31.65 58.09 4.69
CA ALA A 125 -31.90 58.60 3.35
C ALA A 125 -32.33 57.45 2.43
N ARG A 126 -32.88 57.78 1.26
CA ARG A 126 -33.31 56.80 0.27
C ARG A 126 -32.54 56.95 -1.03
N LEU A 127 -32.09 55.82 -1.58
CA LEU A 127 -31.45 55.78 -2.90
C LEU A 127 -32.51 55.95 -4.00
N LEU A 128 -32.32 56.87 -4.94
CA LEU A 128 -33.25 57.10 -6.05
C LEU A 128 -32.82 56.43 -7.36
N GLY A 129 -31.51 56.21 -7.54
CA GLY A 129 -30.94 55.69 -8.77
C GLY A 129 -29.48 56.14 -8.95
N SER A 130 -28.98 56.12 -10.18
CA SER A 130 -27.64 56.58 -10.52
C SER A 130 -27.67 57.50 -11.75
N SER A 131 -26.93 58.62 -11.71
CA SER A 131 -26.81 59.53 -12.86
C SER A 131 -25.36 59.98 -13.12
N PRO A 132 -25.00 60.30 -14.38
CA PRO A 132 -23.68 60.84 -14.71
C PRO A 132 -23.53 62.24 -14.11
N VAL A 133 -22.39 62.51 -13.49
CA VAL A 133 -22.08 63.79 -12.83
C VAL A 133 -20.71 64.31 -13.25
N THR A 134 -20.49 65.61 -13.11
CA THR A 134 -19.17 66.23 -13.21
C THR A 134 -18.71 66.61 -11.80
N TYR A 135 -17.58 66.05 -11.37
CA TYR A 135 -16.91 66.44 -10.14
C TYR A 135 -16.07 67.69 -10.39
N THR A 136 -16.28 68.72 -9.56
CA THR A 136 -15.55 70.00 -9.67
C THR A 136 -14.40 70.05 -8.67
N ALA A 137 -13.17 69.89 -9.17
CA ALA A 137 -11.93 70.01 -8.41
C ALA A 137 -11.21 71.33 -8.75
N ARG A 138 -10.16 71.69 -8.01
CA ARG A 138 -9.36 72.90 -8.26
C ARG A 138 -8.58 72.86 -9.58
N ASP A 139 -8.19 71.67 -10.02
CA ASP A 139 -7.44 71.41 -11.26
C ASP A 139 -8.35 71.24 -12.49
N GLY A 140 -9.65 71.05 -12.31
CA GLY A 140 -10.63 71.02 -13.40
C GLY A 140 -11.91 70.25 -13.07
N GLY A 141 -12.74 70.05 -14.10
CA GLY A 141 -13.93 69.20 -14.02
C GLY A 141 -13.62 67.76 -14.45
N HIS A 142 -13.88 66.79 -13.58
CA HIS A 142 -13.73 65.36 -13.88
C HIS A 142 -15.10 64.74 -14.19
N PRO A 143 -15.34 64.25 -15.43
CA PRO A 143 -16.59 63.58 -15.76
C PRO A 143 -16.63 62.18 -15.16
N LEU A 144 -17.66 61.90 -14.37
CA LEU A 144 -17.91 60.61 -13.73
C LEU A 144 -19.12 59.93 -14.37
N ALA A 145 -18.96 58.64 -14.71
CA ALA A 145 -19.99 57.89 -15.43
C ALA A 145 -21.28 57.70 -14.61
N SER A 146 -21.17 57.66 -13.28
CA SER A 146 -22.29 57.36 -12.39
C SER A 146 -22.02 57.86 -10.96
N ALA A 147 -22.99 58.55 -10.37
CA ALA A 147 -23.09 58.84 -8.94
C ALA A 147 -24.49 58.44 -8.41
N LEU A 148 -24.54 57.94 -7.19
CA LEU A 148 -25.75 57.53 -6.51
C LEU A 148 -26.57 58.74 -6.07
N GLU A 149 -27.85 58.78 -6.45
CA GLU A 149 -28.77 59.85 -6.08
C GLU A 149 -29.44 59.58 -4.75
N LEU A 150 -29.41 60.57 -3.85
CA LEU A 150 -29.98 60.47 -2.51
C LEU A 150 -31.17 61.41 -2.33
N ALA A 151 -32.23 60.88 -1.72
CA ALA A 151 -33.33 61.65 -1.13
C ALA A 151 -33.20 61.66 0.39
N ILE A 152 -33.21 62.84 0.99
CA ILE A 152 -33.20 63.04 2.45
C ILE A 152 -34.21 64.12 2.83
N GLY A 153 -34.75 64.05 4.06
CA GLY A 153 -35.59 65.10 4.61
C GLY A 153 -34.90 66.48 4.64
N THR A 154 -35.68 67.55 4.68
CA THR A 154 -35.22 68.95 4.52
C THR A 154 -34.11 69.34 5.50
N SER A 155 -34.14 68.86 6.75
CA SER A 155 -33.11 69.14 7.76
C SER A 155 -31.75 68.48 7.49
N GLY A 156 -31.68 67.47 6.61
CA GLY A 156 -30.42 66.81 6.22
C GLY A 156 -29.86 67.28 4.88
N ALA A 157 -30.68 67.94 4.05
CA ALA A 157 -30.29 68.40 2.71
C ALA A 157 -29.24 69.52 2.75
N ASP A 158 -29.23 70.37 3.78
CA ASP A 158 -28.24 71.45 3.93
C ASP A 158 -26.82 70.91 4.18
N ALA A 159 -26.69 69.78 4.87
CA ALA A 159 -25.40 69.14 5.11
C ALA A 159 -24.77 68.55 3.83
N LEU A 160 -25.60 68.24 2.82
CA LEU A 160 -25.18 67.71 1.51
C LEU A 160 -24.82 68.79 0.49
N ARG A 161 -24.99 70.08 0.84
CA ARG A 161 -24.54 71.20 0.00
C ARG A 161 -23.03 71.39 0.13
N LEU A 162 -22.43 72.03 -0.88
CA LEU A 162 -21.01 72.39 -0.85
C LEU A 162 -20.68 73.20 0.41
N GLY A 163 -19.75 72.70 1.24
CA GLY A 163 -19.39 73.30 2.54
C GLY A 163 -20.29 72.94 3.72
N GLY A 164 -21.32 72.09 3.53
CA GLY A 164 -22.27 71.63 4.55
C GLY A 164 -21.71 70.58 5.54
N GLY A 165 -20.46 70.12 5.33
CA GLY A 165 -19.73 69.28 6.29
C GLY A 165 -19.93 67.76 6.16
N ALA A 166 -20.82 67.28 5.28
CA ALA A 166 -21.02 65.84 5.04
C ALA A 166 -20.06 65.24 3.98
N ALA A 167 -19.26 66.07 3.30
CA ALA A 167 -18.27 65.66 2.31
C ALA A 167 -17.37 64.54 2.83
N GLY A 168 -17.19 63.48 2.04
CA GLY A 168 -16.35 62.34 2.37
C GLY A 168 -16.95 61.32 3.34
N GLY A 169 -18.18 61.55 3.83
CA GLY A 169 -18.87 60.62 4.74
C GLY A 169 -19.36 59.35 4.03
N PRO A 170 -19.45 58.21 4.74
CA PRO A 170 -19.94 56.96 4.16
C PRO A 170 -21.46 56.99 3.94
N VAL A 171 -21.89 56.37 2.85
CA VAL A 171 -23.28 55.99 2.60
C VAL A 171 -23.44 54.50 2.89
N VAL A 172 -24.05 54.17 4.03
CA VAL A 172 -24.13 52.81 4.55
C VAL A 172 -25.50 52.20 4.23
N ASP A 173 -25.55 51.03 3.62
CA ASP A 173 -26.80 50.28 3.41
C ASP A 173 -27.42 49.92 4.78
N ALA A 174 -28.68 50.28 5.01
CA ALA A 174 -29.32 50.06 6.30
C ALA A 174 -29.52 48.57 6.64
N SER A 175 -29.54 47.69 5.63
CA SER A 175 -29.77 46.25 5.77
C SER A 175 -28.48 45.45 5.92
N SER A 176 -27.44 45.74 5.13
CA SER A 176 -26.17 45.00 5.17
C SER A 176 -25.12 45.65 6.06
N GLY A 177 -25.26 46.95 6.33
CA GLY A 177 -24.24 47.75 7.01
C GLY A 177 -23.01 48.05 6.15
N ALA A 178 -23.04 47.73 4.84
CA ALA A 178 -21.93 47.97 3.93
C ALA A 178 -21.97 49.39 3.33
N VAL A 179 -20.79 49.97 3.12
CA VAL A 179 -20.65 51.28 2.46
C VAL A 179 -20.85 51.12 0.96
N LEU A 180 -21.92 51.72 0.45
CA LEU A 180 -22.28 51.74 -0.98
C LEU A 180 -21.51 52.82 -1.75
N GLY A 181 -21.16 53.92 -1.06
CA GLY A 181 -20.47 55.05 -1.68
C GLY A 181 -20.05 56.11 -0.66
N VAL A 182 -19.41 57.16 -1.17
CA VAL A 182 -18.87 58.27 -0.38
C VAL A 182 -19.58 59.56 -0.77
N LEU A 183 -20.09 60.32 0.19
CA LEU A 183 -20.80 61.56 -0.06
C LEU A 183 -19.90 62.58 -0.77
N GLY A 184 -20.39 63.14 -1.88
CA GLY A 184 -19.72 64.20 -2.63
C GLY A 184 -20.63 65.42 -2.76
N THR A 185 -20.13 66.58 -2.38
CA THR A 185 -20.89 67.84 -2.35
C THR A 185 -20.57 68.77 -3.53
N ALA A 186 -19.43 68.57 -4.20
CA ALA A 186 -18.99 69.26 -5.42
C ALA A 186 -19.37 68.52 -6.72
N LEU A 187 -20.47 67.76 -6.71
CA LEU A 187 -20.96 66.97 -7.84
C LEU A 187 -22.13 67.68 -8.55
N LEU A 188 -22.02 67.86 -9.87
CA LEU A 188 -23.05 68.48 -10.71
C LEU A 188 -23.63 67.46 -11.72
N PRO A 189 -24.96 67.27 -11.79
CA PRO A 189 -25.55 66.36 -12.77
C PRO A 189 -25.27 66.82 -14.19
N ARG A 190 -24.91 65.88 -15.07
CA ARG A 190 -24.68 66.14 -16.48
C ARG A 190 -26.03 66.10 -17.18
N THR A 191 -26.61 67.25 -17.50
CA THR A 191 -27.87 67.33 -18.27
C THR A 191 -27.69 66.58 -19.60
N ALA A 192 -28.54 65.59 -19.87
CA ALA A 192 -28.65 65.02 -21.20
C ALA A 192 -28.97 66.14 -22.20
N GLU A 193 -28.23 66.18 -23.30
CA GLU A 193 -28.50 67.09 -24.40
C GLU A 193 -29.98 67.02 -24.80
N ALA A 194 -30.53 68.18 -25.12
CA ALA A 194 -31.94 68.37 -25.46
C ALA A 194 -32.43 67.32 -26.46
N GLY A 195 -33.34 66.44 -26.01
CA GLY A 195 -34.24 65.75 -26.92
C GLY A 195 -35.08 66.77 -27.70
N PRO A 196 -35.49 66.48 -28.93
CA PRO A 196 -36.22 67.44 -29.76
C PRO A 196 -37.50 67.86 -29.04
N ALA A 197 -37.69 69.19 -29.01
CA ALA A 197 -38.70 69.96 -28.30
C ALA A 197 -40.03 69.23 -28.05
N GLY A 198 -40.48 69.21 -26.79
CA GLY A 198 -41.87 68.82 -26.50
C GLY A 198 -42.27 68.74 -25.04
N ASP A 199 -41.44 68.17 -24.16
CA ASP A 199 -41.85 67.94 -22.76
C ASP A 199 -41.07 68.81 -21.77
N PRO A 200 -41.74 69.47 -20.81
CA PRO A 200 -41.07 70.20 -19.74
C PRO A 200 -40.27 69.21 -18.90
N PRO A 201 -38.98 69.48 -18.60
CA PRO A 201 -38.20 68.59 -17.76
C PRO A 201 -38.81 68.60 -16.35
N LEU A 202 -39.28 67.44 -15.89
CA LEU A 202 -39.54 67.24 -14.47
C LEU A 202 -38.23 67.51 -13.72
N THR A 203 -38.14 68.66 -13.07
CA THR A 203 -36.99 69.09 -12.28
C THR A 203 -36.88 68.25 -11.00
N HIS A 204 -36.48 66.99 -11.14
CA HIS A 204 -36.07 66.17 -10.01
C HIS A 204 -34.61 66.53 -9.69
N ARG A 205 -34.39 67.51 -8.80
CA ARG A 205 -33.05 67.81 -8.30
C ARG A 205 -32.79 66.90 -7.09
N PRO A 206 -31.91 65.88 -7.19
CA PRO A 206 -31.61 65.03 -6.06
C PRO A 206 -31.02 65.85 -4.91
N ALA A 207 -31.29 65.44 -3.67
CA ALA A 207 -30.89 66.18 -2.47
C ALA A 207 -29.38 66.09 -2.19
N GLY A 208 -28.71 65.08 -2.76
CA GLY A 208 -27.25 64.95 -2.77
C GLY A 208 -26.81 63.76 -3.61
N PHE A 209 -25.50 63.66 -3.81
CA PHE A 209 -24.85 62.59 -4.59
C PHE A 209 -23.83 61.84 -3.74
N ALA A 210 -23.65 60.56 -4.04
CA ALA A 210 -22.57 59.76 -3.49
C ALA A 210 -21.79 59.02 -4.58
N LEU A 211 -20.48 58.98 -4.43
CA LEU A 211 -19.53 58.34 -5.31
C LEU A 211 -19.49 56.83 -5.01
N PRO A 212 -19.93 55.96 -5.93
CA PRO A 212 -19.91 54.52 -5.70
C PRO A 212 -18.47 53.99 -5.71
N LEU A 213 -18.10 53.13 -4.76
CA LEU A 213 -16.70 52.71 -4.59
C LEU A 213 -16.16 51.83 -5.72
N ARG A 214 -17.02 51.08 -6.41
CA ARG A 214 -16.65 50.12 -7.48
C ARG A 214 -16.80 50.66 -8.89
N THR A 215 -17.73 51.58 -9.08
CA THR A 215 -18.08 52.15 -10.39
C THR A 215 -17.76 53.63 -10.52
N ALA A 216 -17.17 54.25 -9.47
CA ALA A 216 -16.55 55.56 -9.61
C ALA A 216 -15.48 55.48 -10.69
N GLY A 217 -15.34 56.55 -11.47
CA GLY A 217 -14.35 56.64 -12.54
C GLY A 217 -14.90 57.10 -13.89
N PRO A 218 -14.01 57.46 -14.81
CA PRO A 218 -14.38 57.73 -16.20
C PRO A 218 -14.84 56.44 -16.89
N LEU A 219 -15.64 56.57 -17.97
CA LEU A 219 -16.01 55.44 -18.85
C LEU A 219 -14.76 54.60 -19.19
N PRO A 220 -14.86 53.26 -19.19
CA PRO A 220 -13.70 52.40 -19.39
C PRO A 220 -12.99 52.73 -20.72
N ARG A 221 -11.76 53.23 -20.64
CA ARG A 221 -10.85 53.23 -21.79
C ARG A 221 -10.41 51.78 -22.02
N ALA A 222 -10.56 51.29 -23.24
CA ALA A 222 -10.15 49.94 -23.63
C ALA A 222 -8.72 49.65 -23.16
N GLY A 223 -8.54 48.68 -22.25
CA GLY A 223 -7.22 48.17 -21.85
C GLY A 223 -6.88 48.17 -20.35
N ARG A 224 -7.67 48.79 -19.46
CA ARG A 224 -7.44 48.68 -18.00
C ARG A 224 -8.42 47.69 -17.36
N PRO A 225 -7.97 46.61 -16.72
CA PRO A 225 -8.89 45.69 -16.04
C PRO A 225 -9.61 46.43 -14.89
N PRO A 226 -10.93 46.23 -14.71
CA PRO A 226 -11.67 46.79 -13.59
C PRO A 226 -11.04 46.30 -12.27
N GLY A 227 -10.65 47.21 -11.40
CA GLY A 227 -10.03 46.91 -10.11
C GLY A 227 -8.50 47.05 -10.01
N ALA A 228 -7.79 47.47 -11.06
CA ALA A 228 -6.34 47.71 -10.97
C ALA A 228 -6.00 49.13 -10.46
N GLY A 229 -5.38 49.22 -9.27
CA GLY A 229 -4.86 50.46 -8.68
C GLY A 229 -5.09 50.54 -7.16
N PRO A 230 -4.65 51.63 -6.51
CA PRO A 230 -4.65 51.76 -5.04
C PRO A 230 -6.02 51.53 -4.38
N LEU A 231 -7.12 51.97 -5.00
CA LEU A 231 -8.49 51.73 -4.50
C LEU A 231 -8.88 50.26 -4.60
N GLY A 232 -8.49 49.57 -5.67
CA GLY A 232 -8.74 48.14 -5.83
C GLY A 232 -8.05 47.31 -4.76
N ASP A 233 -6.81 47.66 -4.40
CA ASP A 233 -6.07 47.01 -3.31
C ASP A 233 -6.76 47.20 -1.96
N VAL A 234 -7.30 48.40 -1.68
CA VAL A 234 -8.08 48.67 -0.45
C VAL A 234 -9.37 47.86 -0.45
N LEU A 235 -10.11 47.81 -1.57
CA LEU A 235 -11.35 47.04 -1.69
C LEU A 235 -11.09 45.54 -1.49
N ALA A 236 -10.02 44.99 -2.07
CA ALA A 236 -9.62 43.60 -1.91
C ALA A 236 -9.21 43.29 -0.46
N ARG A 237 -8.44 44.17 0.19
CA ARG A 237 -8.08 44.03 1.61
C ARG A 237 -9.30 44.09 2.51
N ASN A 238 -10.16 45.09 2.36
CA ASN A 238 -11.39 45.21 3.14
C ASN A 238 -12.28 43.97 2.99
N ALA A 239 -12.45 43.48 1.75
CA ALA A 239 -13.22 42.28 1.48
C ALA A 239 -12.63 41.03 2.17
N ALA A 240 -11.33 41.01 2.45
CA ALA A 240 -10.63 39.92 3.11
C ALA A 240 -10.53 40.05 4.65
N THR A 241 -10.64 41.27 5.21
CA THR A 241 -10.45 41.51 6.66
C THR A 241 -11.69 42.01 7.40
N VAL A 242 -12.66 42.61 6.72
CA VAL A 242 -13.85 43.23 7.34
C VAL A 242 -15.13 42.48 6.95
N PRO A 243 -15.75 41.70 7.85
CA PRO A 243 -16.91 40.85 7.51
C PRO A 243 -18.14 41.64 7.05
N ALA A 244 -18.66 41.28 5.87
CA ALA A 244 -19.93 41.74 5.32
C ALA A 244 -20.86 40.57 5.03
N TYR A 245 -22.18 40.79 5.09
CA TYR A 245 -23.21 39.76 4.92
C TYR A 245 -24.36 40.27 4.04
N GLY A 246 -25.38 39.44 3.86
CA GLY A 246 -26.54 39.80 3.06
C GLY A 246 -26.18 39.86 1.58
N PRO A 247 -26.67 40.86 0.84
CA PRO A 247 -26.26 41.06 -0.55
C PRO A 247 -24.76 41.34 -0.71
N ASP A 248 -24.07 41.80 0.35
CA ASP A 248 -22.64 42.12 0.33
C ASP A 248 -21.72 41.03 0.91
N LEU A 249 -22.18 39.78 1.01
CA LEU A 249 -21.37 38.68 1.53
C LEU A 249 -19.98 38.65 0.86
N ASN A 250 -18.93 38.89 1.65
CA ASN A 250 -17.54 39.00 1.19
C ASN A 250 -16.66 37.88 1.78
N LEU A 251 -15.37 37.82 1.39
CA LEU A 251 -14.45 36.77 1.82
C LEU A 251 -14.30 36.73 3.36
N ALA A 252 -14.18 37.89 4.01
CA ALA A 252 -14.12 38.00 5.47
C ALA A 252 -15.38 37.44 6.15
N GLY A 253 -16.57 37.71 5.58
CA GLY A 253 -17.84 37.15 6.05
C GLY A 253 -17.91 35.63 5.89
N ALA A 254 -17.44 35.10 4.76
CA ALA A 254 -17.32 33.65 4.56
C ALA A 254 -16.30 33.00 5.51
N LEU A 255 -15.14 33.64 5.75
CA LEU A 255 -14.15 33.17 6.73
C LEU A 255 -14.73 33.18 8.15
N HIS A 256 -15.51 34.21 8.51
CA HIS A 256 -16.17 34.27 9.80
C HIS A 256 -17.22 33.16 9.95
N LEU A 257 -18.09 32.96 8.95
CA LEU A 257 -19.08 31.86 8.94
C LEU A 257 -18.42 30.48 9.07
N THR A 258 -17.36 30.24 8.31
CA THR A 258 -16.66 28.95 8.31
C THR A 258 -15.90 28.72 9.62
N ALA A 259 -15.24 29.73 10.17
CA ALA A 259 -14.61 29.66 11.48
C ALA A 259 -15.63 29.42 12.62
N THR A 260 -16.78 30.10 12.60
CA THR A 260 -17.86 29.89 13.58
C THR A 260 -18.43 28.48 13.49
N SER A 261 -18.65 27.95 12.28
CA SER A 261 -19.09 26.57 12.08
C SER A 261 -18.03 25.58 12.59
N ALA A 262 -16.75 25.76 12.24
CA ALA A 262 -15.68 24.88 12.70
C ALA A 262 -15.52 24.89 14.23
N GLY A 263 -15.66 26.05 14.89
CA GLY A 263 -15.59 26.15 16.35
C GLY A 263 -16.82 25.58 17.07
N SER A 264 -17.99 25.59 16.42
CA SER A 264 -19.23 25.02 16.95
C SER A 264 -19.33 23.51 16.75
N ASP A 265 -19.01 23.04 15.55
CA ASP A 265 -19.25 21.67 15.11
C ASP A 265 -18.01 20.78 15.22
N GLY A 266 -16.81 21.36 15.33
CA GLY A 266 -15.54 20.66 15.52
C GLY A 266 -15.29 20.18 16.96
N PRO A 267 -14.25 19.36 17.17
CA PRO A 267 -13.88 18.88 18.48
C PRO A 267 -13.43 20.04 19.37
N ARG A 268 -13.70 19.94 20.67
CA ARG A 268 -13.20 20.91 21.64
C ARG A 268 -11.66 20.89 21.65
N PRO A 269 -11.01 22.06 21.83
CA PRO A 269 -9.56 22.11 21.94
C PRO A 269 -9.09 21.24 23.12
N GLU A 270 -8.08 20.42 22.85
CA GLU A 270 -7.47 19.56 23.86
C GLU A 270 -6.61 20.37 24.83
N LEU A 271 -6.47 19.89 26.08
CA LEU A 271 -5.63 20.53 27.09
C LEU A 271 -4.14 20.46 26.75
N LEU A 272 -3.72 19.39 26.06
CA LEU A 272 -2.38 19.19 25.55
C LEU A 272 -2.41 19.22 24.03
N GLU A 273 -1.48 19.93 23.41
CA GLU A 273 -1.39 19.96 21.96
C GLU A 273 -0.97 18.56 21.43
N PRO A 274 -1.70 17.98 20.46
CA PRO A 274 -1.34 16.71 19.86
C PRO A 274 0.04 16.73 19.20
N VAL A 275 0.69 15.56 19.12
CA VAL A 275 1.95 15.41 18.39
C VAL A 275 1.66 15.42 16.89
N ALA A 276 2.30 16.33 16.16
CA ALA A 276 2.14 16.42 14.71
C ALA A 276 2.70 15.18 13.98
N ARG A 277 2.00 14.74 12.93
CA ARG A 277 2.45 13.68 12.01
C ARG A 277 2.92 14.29 10.68
N PRO A 278 4.23 14.37 10.43
CA PRO A 278 4.74 15.00 9.21
C PRO A 278 4.28 14.32 7.92
N GLY A 279 4.21 12.98 7.90
CA GLY A 279 3.73 12.21 6.74
C GLY A 279 2.30 12.61 6.37
N THR A 280 1.37 12.55 7.33
CA THR A 280 -0.03 12.95 7.13
C THR A 280 -0.18 14.43 6.76
N THR A 281 0.66 15.30 7.33
CA THR A 281 0.68 16.73 6.98
C THR A 281 1.09 16.93 5.52
N THR A 282 2.11 16.20 5.06
CA THR A 282 2.58 16.24 3.67
C THR A 282 1.48 15.79 2.71
N GLU A 283 0.74 14.72 3.05
CA GLU A 283 -0.40 14.25 2.25
C GLU A 283 -1.51 15.30 2.15
N PHE A 284 -1.84 16.01 3.25
CA PHE A 284 -2.84 17.07 3.20
C PHE A 284 -2.39 18.27 2.36
N ASP A 285 -1.12 18.66 2.44
CA ASP A 285 -0.57 19.77 1.67
C ASP A 285 -0.55 19.42 0.16
N ALA A 286 -0.10 18.20 -0.17
CA ALA A 286 -0.15 17.68 -1.54
C ALA A 286 -1.58 17.57 -2.07
N PHE A 287 -2.52 17.08 -1.26
CA PHE A 287 -3.94 17.04 -1.63
C PHE A 287 -4.52 18.41 -1.88
N THR A 288 -4.23 19.40 -1.03
CA THR A 288 -4.77 20.77 -1.16
C THR A 288 -4.14 21.57 -2.30
N ALA A 289 -2.94 21.18 -2.76
CA ALA A 289 -2.31 21.72 -3.97
C ALA A 289 -2.74 20.97 -5.25
N GLY A 290 -3.10 19.69 -5.14
CA GLY A 290 -3.40 18.81 -6.28
C GLY A 290 -4.79 19.03 -6.92
N PRO A 291 -5.12 18.26 -7.97
CA PRO A 291 -6.40 18.35 -8.70
C PRO A 291 -7.52 17.48 -8.12
N ALA A 292 -7.20 16.53 -7.23
CA ALA A 292 -8.18 15.63 -6.62
C ALA A 292 -9.17 16.41 -5.73
N ALA A 293 -10.42 15.97 -5.69
CA ALA A 293 -11.49 16.63 -4.93
C ALA A 293 -11.79 15.96 -3.60
N VAL A 294 -11.47 14.67 -3.44
CA VAL A 294 -11.78 13.89 -2.25
C VAL A 294 -10.53 13.18 -1.73
N LEU A 295 -10.22 13.35 -0.45
CA LEU A 295 -9.22 12.57 0.27
C LEU A 295 -9.92 11.77 1.37
N ALA A 296 -9.68 10.47 1.44
CA ALA A 296 -10.10 9.66 2.58
C ALA A 296 -8.93 9.41 3.53
N LEU A 297 -9.10 9.81 4.78
CA LEU A 297 -8.21 9.49 5.89
C LEU A 297 -8.77 8.27 6.62
N VAL A 298 -8.21 7.09 6.34
CA VAL A 298 -8.77 5.80 6.77
C VAL A 298 -7.89 5.17 7.83
N GLY A 299 -8.45 4.89 9.00
CA GLY A 299 -7.73 4.28 10.11
C GLY A 299 -8.66 3.63 11.12
N ASP A 300 -8.12 2.70 11.91
CA ASP A 300 -8.85 2.02 12.98
C ASP A 300 -9.34 3.03 14.04
N PRO A 301 -10.41 2.73 14.79
CA PRO A 301 -10.82 3.52 15.95
C PRO A 301 -9.64 3.79 16.90
N GLY A 302 -9.52 5.03 17.39
CA GLY A 302 -8.43 5.40 18.31
C GLY A 302 -7.10 5.82 17.65
N THR A 303 -6.97 5.69 16.33
CA THR A 303 -5.75 6.08 15.57
C THR A 303 -5.57 7.59 15.40
N GLY A 304 -6.54 8.42 15.80
CA GLY A 304 -6.41 9.89 15.79
C GLY A 304 -6.91 10.59 14.52
N ARG A 305 -7.83 9.98 13.75
CA ARG A 305 -8.44 10.59 12.55
C ARG A 305 -9.00 12.00 12.82
N THR A 306 -9.88 12.14 13.81
CA THR A 306 -10.44 13.43 14.25
C THR A 306 -9.36 14.42 14.68
N THR A 307 -8.29 13.95 15.32
CA THR A 307 -7.17 14.78 15.77
C THR A 307 -6.39 15.36 14.59
N GLU A 308 -6.13 14.58 13.55
CA GLU A 308 -5.46 15.06 12.33
C GLU A 308 -6.32 16.05 11.55
N LEU A 309 -7.65 15.84 11.48
CA LEU A 309 -8.58 16.82 10.90
C LEU A 309 -8.60 18.13 11.69
N ALA A 310 -8.61 18.07 13.02
CA ALA A 310 -8.55 19.26 13.88
C ALA A 310 -7.24 20.03 13.68
N GLY A 311 -6.12 19.30 13.56
CA GLY A 311 -4.82 19.87 13.22
C GLY A 311 -4.84 20.59 11.87
N LEU A 312 -5.43 19.98 10.84
CA LEU A 312 -5.58 20.58 9.52
C LEU A 312 -6.44 21.86 9.56
N ALA A 313 -7.60 21.81 10.23
CA ALA A 313 -8.47 22.97 10.40
C ALA A 313 -7.74 24.13 11.09
N ALA A 314 -7.01 23.82 12.18
CA ALA A 314 -6.31 24.82 12.96
C ALA A 314 -5.13 25.46 12.20
N ARG A 315 -4.39 24.69 11.39
CA ARG A 315 -3.33 25.24 10.50
C ARG A 315 -3.91 26.18 9.45
N ARG A 316 -5.03 25.79 8.84
CA ARG A 316 -5.73 26.61 7.81
C ARG A 316 -6.34 27.89 8.38
N ALA A 317 -6.76 27.87 9.64
CA ALA A 317 -7.31 29.05 10.33
C ALA A 317 -6.23 30.06 10.77
N ARG A 318 -5.01 29.59 11.13
CA ARG A 318 -3.97 30.42 11.76
C ARG A 318 -2.89 30.98 10.83
N GLY A 319 -2.93 30.68 9.53
CA GLY A 319 -1.96 31.20 8.56
C GLY A 319 -2.11 32.71 8.28
N ALA A 320 -1.09 33.33 7.69
CA ALA A 320 -1.12 34.75 7.28
C ALA A 320 -2.28 35.07 6.31
N ALA A 321 -2.76 34.06 5.59
CA ALA A 321 -3.98 34.09 4.79
C ALA A 321 -4.91 32.96 5.25
N PRO A 322 -5.85 33.20 6.18
CA PRO A 322 -6.78 32.19 6.64
C PRO A 322 -7.58 31.61 5.48
N GLN A 323 -7.77 30.29 5.50
CA GLN A 323 -8.48 29.57 4.45
C GLN A 323 -9.81 28.99 4.97
N PRO A 324 -10.90 29.10 4.19
CA PRO A 324 -12.23 28.68 4.62
C PRO A 324 -12.29 27.17 4.78
N THR A 325 -12.71 26.73 5.98
CA THR A 325 -12.79 25.32 6.34
C THR A 325 -14.07 25.08 7.13
N LEU A 326 -14.89 24.10 6.73
CA LEU A 326 -16.10 23.71 7.44
C LEU A 326 -15.94 22.32 8.04
N TRP A 327 -16.42 22.18 9.27
CA TRP A 327 -16.47 20.90 9.96
C TRP A 327 -17.87 20.31 9.87
N LEU A 328 -17.97 19.06 9.40
CA LEU A 328 -19.21 18.30 9.30
C LEU A 328 -19.02 16.99 10.06
N ARG A 329 -20.03 16.59 10.83
CA ARG A 329 -20.06 15.29 11.52
C ARG A 329 -21.03 14.37 10.80
N GLY A 330 -20.66 13.10 10.64
CA GLY A 330 -21.53 12.11 10.02
C GLY A 330 -22.89 11.99 10.71
N ALA A 331 -22.90 12.08 12.04
CA ALA A 331 -24.12 12.04 12.84
C ALA A 331 -25.10 13.21 12.58
N ASP A 332 -24.62 14.32 11.99
CA ASP A 332 -25.46 15.48 11.64
C ASP A 332 -26.06 15.39 10.21
N LEU A 333 -25.71 14.33 9.46
CA LEU A 333 -26.29 14.02 8.15
C LEU A 333 -27.73 13.52 8.30
N ARG A 334 -28.54 13.69 7.26
CA ARG A 334 -29.95 13.30 7.24
C ARG A 334 -30.25 12.33 6.10
N GLY A 335 -31.21 11.43 6.32
CA GLY A 335 -31.66 10.47 5.31
C GLY A 335 -32.21 11.08 4.02
N THR A 336 -32.59 12.37 4.05
CA THR A 336 -33.09 13.11 2.89
C THR A 336 -32.00 13.80 2.10
N ASP A 337 -30.76 13.84 2.59
CA ASP A 337 -29.66 14.56 1.94
C ASP A 337 -29.38 13.96 0.55
N ALA A 338 -29.37 14.80 -0.47
CA ALA A 338 -29.00 14.42 -1.83
C ALA A 338 -27.49 14.51 -2.04
N SER A 339 -26.78 15.34 -1.26
CA SER A 339 -25.33 15.45 -1.29
C SER A 339 -24.77 16.07 0.00
N VAL A 340 -23.44 16.16 0.11
CA VAL A 340 -22.78 16.92 1.20
C VAL A 340 -23.21 18.39 1.25
N ALA A 341 -23.68 18.97 0.13
CA ALA A 341 -24.11 20.37 0.06
C ALA A 341 -25.27 20.67 1.03
N ASP A 342 -26.19 19.72 1.23
CA ASP A 342 -27.32 19.88 2.14
C ASP A 342 -26.87 19.98 3.60
N ALA A 343 -25.78 19.28 3.95
CA ALA A 343 -25.15 19.37 5.26
C ALA A 343 -24.41 20.71 5.44
N VAL A 344 -23.72 21.18 4.40
CA VAL A 344 -23.06 22.50 4.36
C VAL A 344 -24.08 23.63 4.53
N GLU A 345 -25.20 23.58 3.82
CA GLU A 345 -26.30 24.55 3.91
C GLU A 345 -26.78 24.70 5.37
N ARG A 346 -26.97 23.57 6.05
CA ARG A 346 -27.38 23.55 7.46
C ARG A 346 -26.30 24.03 8.42
N ALA A 347 -25.03 23.67 8.17
CA ALA A 347 -23.90 24.12 8.98
C ALA A 347 -23.74 25.65 8.90
N LEU A 348 -23.79 26.21 7.69
CA LEU A 348 -23.78 27.66 7.46
C LEU A 348 -25.00 28.33 8.08
N GLY A 349 -26.20 27.74 7.97
CA GLY A 349 -27.41 28.24 8.62
C GLY A 349 -27.32 28.27 10.16
N ARG A 350 -26.61 27.30 10.78
CA ARG A 350 -26.33 27.34 12.23
C ARG A 350 -25.33 28.44 12.57
N ALA A 351 -24.20 28.51 11.87
CA ALA A 351 -23.20 29.55 12.07
C ALA A 351 -23.79 30.95 11.88
N GLY A 352 -24.63 31.13 10.86
CA GLY A 352 -25.31 32.39 10.60
C GLY A 352 -26.27 32.80 11.73
N ARG A 353 -26.96 31.86 12.38
CA ARG A 353 -27.77 32.14 13.57
C ARG A 353 -26.93 32.54 14.77
N ILE A 354 -25.78 31.89 14.99
CA ILE A 354 -24.83 32.25 16.07
C ILE A 354 -24.32 33.68 15.87
N LEU A 355 -23.91 34.01 14.64
CA LEU A 355 -23.40 35.34 14.30
C LEU A 355 -24.49 36.42 14.32
N ALA A 356 -25.71 36.09 13.91
CA ALA A 356 -26.85 36.99 14.03
C ALA A 356 -27.19 37.27 15.50
N ALA A 357 -27.09 36.28 16.39
CA ALA A 357 -27.32 36.48 17.82
C ALA A 357 -26.21 37.29 18.52
N ALA A 358 -24.97 37.22 18.03
CA ALA A 358 -23.84 38.00 18.55
C ALA A 358 -23.84 39.47 18.08
N ARG A 359 -24.64 39.80 17.06
CA ARG A 359 -24.90 41.18 16.62
C ARG A 359 -26.22 41.56 17.27
N ASP A 360 -26.22 42.44 18.27
CA ASP A 360 -27.44 42.98 18.93
C ASP A 360 -28.33 43.74 17.93
N THR A 361 -28.92 43.01 16.98
CA THR A 361 -29.76 43.52 15.90
C THR A 361 -31.18 43.07 16.19
N PRO A 362 -32.13 43.99 16.46
CA PRO A 362 -33.50 43.61 16.75
C PRO A 362 -34.11 42.92 15.52
N ALA A 363 -34.74 41.77 15.75
CA ALA A 363 -35.53 40.93 14.83
C ALA A 363 -35.62 41.42 13.36
N GLY A 364 -34.52 41.29 12.62
CA GLY A 364 -34.46 41.51 11.17
C GLY A 364 -34.40 40.19 10.39
N PRO A 365 -34.56 40.20 9.06
CA PRO A 365 -34.22 39.06 8.23
C PRO A 365 -32.75 38.70 8.52
N GLY A 366 -32.39 37.41 8.59
CA GLY A 366 -31.07 36.95 9.01
C GLY A 366 -29.89 37.48 8.16
N LEU A 367 -28.74 36.81 8.17
CA LEU A 367 -27.55 37.25 7.40
C LEU A 367 -27.71 37.23 5.85
N GLY A 368 -28.94 37.16 5.33
CA GLY A 368 -29.30 37.02 3.92
C GLY A 368 -28.98 35.64 3.34
N ASP A 369 -28.79 35.57 2.03
CA ASP A 369 -28.43 34.33 1.33
C ASP A 369 -27.00 33.90 1.67
N ILE A 370 -26.89 32.89 2.52
CA ILE A 370 -25.63 32.22 2.90
C ILE A 370 -25.61 30.77 2.39
N SER A 371 -26.27 30.50 1.26
CA SER A 371 -26.33 29.17 0.66
C SER A 371 -24.95 28.59 0.39
N ALA A 372 -24.85 27.26 0.45
CA ALA A 372 -23.61 26.52 0.25
C ALA A 372 -22.95 26.87 -1.10
N GLY A 373 -23.76 26.96 -2.16
CA GLY A 373 -23.29 27.30 -3.50
C GLY A 373 -22.81 28.74 -3.66
N ARG A 374 -23.37 29.70 -2.90
CA ARG A 374 -22.91 31.10 -2.92
C ARG A 374 -21.57 31.24 -2.19
N VAL A 375 -21.46 30.68 -0.98
CA VAL A 375 -20.22 30.72 -0.19
C VAL A 375 -19.09 30.02 -0.93
N ALA A 376 -19.32 28.82 -1.48
CA ALA A 376 -18.27 28.07 -2.16
C ALA A 376 -17.73 28.79 -3.41
N ARG A 377 -18.62 29.38 -4.23
CA ARG A 377 -18.20 30.19 -5.39
C ARG A 377 -17.43 31.44 -4.97
N LEU A 378 -17.94 32.18 -3.98
CA LEU A 378 -17.29 33.39 -3.47
C LEU A 378 -15.85 33.13 -3.04
N VAL A 379 -15.61 32.09 -2.26
CA VAL A 379 -14.25 31.80 -1.76
C VAL A 379 -13.34 31.20 -2.84
N ARG A 380 -13.89 30.42 -3.78
CA ARG A 380 -13.16 29.94 -4.95
C ARG A 380 -12.71 31.11 -5.82
N ASP A 381 -13.60 32.04 -6.13
CA ASP A 381 -13.30 33.20 -6.99
C ASP A 381 -12.28 34.14 -6.32
N ALA A 382 -12.18 34.11 -4.99
CA ALA A 382 -11.13 34.75 -4.21
C ALA A 382 -9.81 33.94 -4.11
N GLY A 383 -9.68 32.82 -4.84
CA GLY A 383 -8.49 31.97 -4.85
C GLY A 383 -8.30 31.12 -3.59
N ARG A 384 -9.32 30.98 -2.75
CA ARG A 384 -9.27 30.22 -1.48
C ARG A 384 -10.41 29.19 -1.44
N PRO A 385 -10.30 28.07 -2.20
CA PRO A 385 -11.38 27.10 -2.29
C PRO A 385 -11.77 26.55 -0.92
N LEU A 386 -13.07 26.28 -0.75
CA LEU A 386 -13.64 25.73 0.47
C LEU A 386 -13.10 24.32 0.72
N LEU A 387 -12.69 24.04 1.96
CA LEU A 387 -12.36 22.70 2.42
C LEU A 387 -13.44 22.20 3.39
N LEU A 388 -14.00 21.03 3.11
CA LEU A 388 -14.92 20.33 3.99
C LEU A 388 -14.19 19.20 4.72
N LEU A 389 -14.37 19.13 6.03
CA LEU A 389 -13.88 18.05 6.88
C LEU A 389 -15.10 17.26 7.35
N LEU A 390 -15.28 16.04 6.82
CA LEU A 390 -16.36 15.14 7.21
C LEU A 390 -15.82 14.06 8.15
N ASP A 391 -16.14 14.18 9.43
CA ASP A 391 -15.69 13.28 10.49
C ASP A 391 -16.76 12.24 10.85
N GLY A 392 -16.38 10.96 10.75
CA GLY A 392 -17.21 9.81 11.10
C GLY A 392 -18.51 9.68 10.28
N PRO A 393 -18.50 9.77 8.94
CA PRO A 393 -19.71 9.61 8.10
C PRO A 393 -20.43 8.28 8.32
N GLU A 394 -19.75 7.24 8.82
CA GLU A 394 -20.34 5.98 9.25
C GLU A 394 -21.45 6.13 10.29
N GLU A 395 -21.46 7.22 11.07
CA GLU A 395 -22.51 7.55 12.04
C GLU A 395 -23.81 8.12 11.38
N MET A 396 -23.87 8.19 10.05
CA MET A 396 -25.06 8.71 9.35
C MET A 396 -26.30 7.83 9.56
N PRO A 397 -27.52 8.39 9.48
CA PRO A 397 -28.74 7.61 9.60
C PRO A 397 -28.85 6.52 8.52
N PRO A 398 -29.45 5.34 8.81
CA PRO A 398 -29.52 4.22 7.87
C PRO A 398 -30.21 4.55 6.54
N ALA A 399 -31.18 5.47 6.57
CA ALA A 399 -31.84 5.94 5.35
C ALA A 399 -30.86 6.64 4.38
N ALA A 400 -29.85 7.36 4.91
CA ALA A 400 -28.79 7.95 4.09
C ALA A 400 -27.83 6.88 3.55
N ALA A 401 -27.44 5.93 4.40
CA ALA A 401 -26.57 4.82 4.02
C ALA A 401 -27.15 3.96 2.88
N HIS A 402 -28.48 3.77 2.84
CA HIS A 402 -29.13 3.04 1.74
C HIS A 402 -29.05 3.76 0.38
N ARG A 403 -28.88 5.08 0.39
CA ARG A 403 -28.74 5.95 -0.79
C ARG A 403 -27.30 6.40 -1.03
N LEU A 404 -26.31 5.68 -0.49
CA LEU A 404 -24.91 6.07 -0.52
C LEU A 404 -24.37 6.33 -1.94
N ALA A 405 -24.81 5.54 -2.93
CA ALA A 405 -24.44 5.73 -4.32
C ALA A 405 -24.94 7.08 -4.89
N GLU A 406 -26.23 7.39 -4.71
CA GLU A 406 -26.83 8.66 -5.14
C GLU A 406 -26.20 9.85 -4.42
N TRP A 407 -26.02 9.72 -3.09
CA TRP A 407 -25.42 10.75 -2.26
C TRP A 407 -23.95 11.03 -2.64
N SER A 408 -23.18 10.00 -2.96
CA SER A 408 -21.78 10.13 -3.39
C SER A 408 -21.68 10.77 -4.77
N ALA A 409 -22.57 10.41 -5.70
CA ALA A 409 -22.65 11.01 -7.02
C ALA A 409 -23.04 12.51 -6.95
N GLY A 410 -24.06 12.84 -6.16
CA GLY A 410 -24.47 14.23 -5.90
C GLY A 410 -23.35 15.05 -5.25
N THR A 411 -22.63 14.44 -4.31
CA THR A 411 -21.44 15.04 -3.67
C THR A 411 -20.34 15.31 -4.68
N ALA A 412 -19.96 14.34 -5.51
CA ALA A 412 -18.94 14.51 -6.54
C ALA A 412 -19.31 15.61 -7.56
N ALA A 413 -20.57 15.67 -7.98
CA ALA A 413 -21.05 16.70 -8.90
C ALA A 413 -20.96 18.12 -8.28
N TRP A 414 -21.36 18.27 -7.02
CA TRP A 414 -21.31 19.54 -6.33
C TRP A 414 -19.88 20.01 -6.03
N LEU A 415 -18.99 19.11 -5.61
CA LEU A 415 -17.57 19.40 -5.41
C LEU A 415 -16.93 19.92 -6.72
N ARG A 416 -17.21 19.25 -7.84
CA ARG A 416 -16.72 19.65 -9.16
C ARG A 416 -17.27 21.02 -9.60
N GLY A 417 -18.57 21.25 -9.43
CA GLY A 417 -19.21 22.52 -9.83
C GLY A 417 -18.76 23.73 -9.01
N THR A 418 -18.36 23.51 -7.76
CA THR A 418 -17.97 24.58 -6.83
C THR A 418 -16.46 24.71 -6.63
N GLY A 419 -15.64 23.74 -7.04
CA GLY A 419 -14.21 23.69 -6.74
C GLY A 419 -13.92 23.42 -5.26
N THR A 420 -14.91 22.94 -4.50
CA THR A 420 -14.77 22.57 -3.09
C THR A 420 -14.03 21.26 -2.96
N ARG A 421 -13.22 21.12 -1.90
CA ARG A 421 -12.48 19.89 -1.57
C ARG A 421 -13.08 19.24 -0.33
N LEU A 422 -13.06 17.92 -0.27
CA LEU A 422 -13.60 17.12 0.82
C LEU A 422 -12.53 16.19 1.39
N VAL A 423 -12.33 16.26 2.71
CA VAL A 423 -11.58 15.25 3.46
C VAL A 423 -12.56 14.44 4.27
N VAL A 424 -12.52 13.11 4.12
CA VAL A 424 -13.39 12.17 4.82
C VAL A 424 -12.56 11.36 5.81
N ALA A 425 -12.76 11.57 7.10
CA ALA A 425 -12.20 10.72 8.14
C ALA A 425 -13.20 9.62 8.48
N CYS A 426 -12.89 8.37 8.14
CA CYS A 426 -13.82 7.25 8.27
C CYS A 426 -13.09 5.93 8.51
N ARG A 427 -13.82 4.89 8.91
CA ARG A 427 -13.25 3.55 9.03
C ARG A 427 -13.07 2.90 7.65
N ALA A 428 -12.24 1.87 7.59
CA ALA A 428 -11.98 1.13 6.35
C ALA A 428 -13.26 0.50 5.79
N GLU A 429 -14.13 -0.02 6.65
CA GLU A 429 -15.37 -0.72 6.25
C GLU A 429 -16.38 0.23 5.60
N TYR A 430 -16.41 1.49 6.04
CA TYR A 430 -17.22 2.51 5.38
C TYR A 430 -16.61 2.94 4.05
N TRP A 431 -15.29 3.16 4.01
CA TRP A 431 -14.61 3.62 2.81
C TRP A 431 -14.63 2.59 1.68
N GLU A 432 -14.60 1.29 2.00
CA GLU A 432 -14.76 0.20 1.05
C GLU A 432 -16.03 0.36 0.20
N GLN A 433 -17.14 0.78 0.84
CA GLN A 433 -18.42 0.98 0.19
C GLN A 433 -18.53 2.37 -0.44
N ALA A 434 -18.24 3.42 0.33
CA ALA A 434 -18.41 4.80 -0.11
C ALA A 434 -17.42 5.20 -1.21
N GLY A 435 -16.15 4.80 -1.06
CA GLY A 435 -15.07 5.12 -1.99
C GLY A 435 -15.30 4.53 -3.38
N ALA A 436 -15.93 3.35 -3.47
CA ALA A 436 -16.25 2.69 -4.74
C ALA A 436 -17.25 3.47 -5.61
N HIS A 437 -18.00 4.42 -5.02
CA HIS A 437 -18.94 5.27 -5.75
C HIS A 437 -18.30 6.55 -6.32
N PHE A 438 -17.04 6.83 -5.99
CA PHE A 438 -16.28 7.95 -6.58
C PHE A 438 -15.45 7.46 -7.77
N ALA A 439 -15.40 8.27 -8.84
CA ALA A 439 -14.50 7.98 -9.96
C ALA A 439 -13.03 8.09 -9.51
N PRO A 440 -12.12 7.19 -9.93
CA PRO A 440 -10.73 7.17 -9.45
C PRO A 440 -10.00 8.51 -9.56
N GLY A 441 -10.17 9.26 -10.65
CA GLY A 441 -9.55 10.59 -10.82
C GLY A 441 -10.08 11.69 -9.90
N THR A 442 -11.12 11.42 -9.10
CA THR A 442 -11.65 12.33 -8.06
C THR A 442 -10.97 12.10 -6.71
N LEU A 443 -10.48 10.88 -6.48
CA LEU A 443 -9.88 10.45 -5.23
C LEU A 443 -8.39 10.79 -5.19
N TYR A 444 -7.92 11.15 -4.01
CA TYR A 444 -6.51 11.33 -3.70
C TYR A 444 -5.94 10.11 -2.99
N GLY A 445 -4.70 9.75 -3.34
CA GLY A 445 -3.95 8.64 -2.75
C GLY A 445 -3.63 7.55 -3.75
N THR A 446 -2.96 6.51 -3.28
CA THR A 446 -2.62 5.33 -4.08
C THR A 446 -3.65 4.23 -3.87
N ASP A 447 -4.01 3.55 -4.94
CA ASP A 447 -4.67 2.25 -4.84
C ASP A 447 -3.55 1.20 -4.66
N GLU A 448 -3.40 0.71 -3.42
CA GLU A 448 -2.38 -0.27 -3.06
C GLU A 448 -2.74 -1.70 -3.49
N GLY A 449 -3.82 -1.90 -4.28
CA GLY A 449 -4.25 -3.23 -4.71
C GLY A 449 -4.85 -4.07 -3.58
N THR A 450 -5.06 -3.50 -2.40
CA THR A 450 -5.59 -4.16 -1.20
C THR A 450 -7.12 -4.35 -1.22
N GLY A 451 -7.78 -4.13 -2.36
CA GLY A 451 -9.24 -4.16 -2.53
C GLY A 451 -9.99 -2.94 -1.97
N LEU A 452 -9.28 -1.92 -1.47
CA LEU A 452 -9.87 -0.68 -0.95
C LEU A 452 -9.55 0.49 -1.89
N PRO A 453 -10.52 1.38 -2.19
CA PRO A 453 -10.28 2.56 -3.02
C PRO A 453 -9.15 3.45 -2.48
N ALA A 454 -8.57 4.29 -3.36
CA ALA A 454 -7.49 5.22 -3.04
C ALA A 454 -7.76 6.00 -1.74
N ARG A 455 -6.75 6.03 -0.85
CA ARG A 455 -6.86 6.55 0.52
C ARG A 455 -5.50 6.93 1.09
N VAL A 456 -5.52 7.70 2.17
CA VAL A 456 -4.38 7.89 3.08
C VAL A 456 -4.62 7.03 4.32
N HIS A 457 -3.77 6.03 4.54
CA HIS A 457 -3.88 5.17 5.71
C HIS A 457 -3.33 5.85 6.97
N LEU A 458 -4.08 5.76 8.07
CA LEU A 458 -3.69 6.26 9.38
C LEU A 458 -3.61 5.11 10.39
N GLY A 459 -2.39 4.72 10.73
CA GLY A 459 -2.10 3.71 11.75
C GLY A 459 -1.70 4.31 13.11
N GLY A 460 -1.04 3.47 13.93
CA GLY A 460 -0.35 3.91 15.14
C GLY A 460 0.71 4.98 14.86
N LEU A 461 1.11 5.73 15.89
CA LEU A 461 2.15 6.74 15.77
C LEU A 461 3.49 6.10 15.37
N PRO A 462 4.22 6.67 14.41
CA PRO A 462 5.60 6.26 14.17
C PRO A 462 6.45 6.50 15.44
N GLU A 463 7.50 5.70 15.65
CA GLU A 463 8.23 5.66 16.94
C GLU A 463 8.69 7.03 17.46
N PRO A 464 9.24 7.95 16.65
CA PRO A 464 9.63 9.28 17.14
C PRO A 464 8.44 10.08 17.70
N GLN A 465 7.29 10.03 17.02
CA GLN A 465 6.07 10.71 17.44
C GLN A 465 5.41 10.00 18.63
N ALA A 466 5.46 8.67 18.69
CA ALA A 466 5.00 7.89 19.83
C ALA A 466 5.78 8.23 21.10
N ARG A 467 7.11 8.32 21.02
CA ARG A 467 7.97 8.76 22.14
C ARG A 467 7.60 10.17 22.60
N GLY A 468 7.51 11.12 21.68
CA GLY A 468 7.10 12.50 22.02
C GLY A 468 5.69 12.58 22.64
N ALA A 469 4.77 11.71 22.23
CA ALA A 469 3.44 11.63 22.84
C ALA A 469 3.51 11.07 24.27
N ARG A 470 4.28 9.99 24.49
CA ARG A 470 4.52 9.42 25.82
C ARG A 470 5.12 10.44 26.78
N GLU A 471 6.12 11.21 26.34
CA GLU A 471 6.74 12.28 27.11
C GLU A 471 5.72 13.36 27.52
N ARG A 472 4.88 13.83 26.58
CA ARG A 472 3.83 14.83 26.86
C ARG A 472 2.78 14.34 27.84
N TYR A 473 2.44 13.05 27.81
CA TYR A 473 1.48 12.44 28.73
C TYR A 473 2.11 11.92 30.03
N GLY A 474 3.42 12.09 30.24
CA GLY A 474 4.11 11.62 31.45
C GLY A 474 4.16 10.10 31.60
N ILE A 475 4.29 9.39 30.47
CA ILE A 475 4.35 7.92 30.39
C ILE A 475 5.81 7.47 30.20
N PRO A 476 6.43 6.80 31.18
CA PRO A 476 7.78 6.26 31.05
C PRO A 476 7.90 5.18 29.97
N GLU A 477 9.11 4.95 29.45
CA GLU A 477 9.37 3.80 28.59
C GLU A 477 9.12 2.48 29.35
N GLY A 478 8.52 1.50 28.69
CA GLY A 478 8.14 0.22 29.31
C GLY A 478 6.96 0.30 30.28
N ALA A 479 6.22 1.41 30.34
CA ALA A 479 5.06 1.56 31.24
C ALA A 479 3.71 1.05 30.66
N LEU A 480 3.73 0.40 29.50
CA LEU A 480 2.58 -0.23 28.84
C LEU A 480 3.06 -1.31 27.86
N ALA A 481 2.16 -2.16 27.39
CA ALA A 481 2.48 -3.20 26.42
C ALA A 481 3.01 -2.60 25.09
N ASP A 482 4.01 -3.24 24.48
CA ASP A 482 4.67 -2.75 23.25
C ASP A 482 3.69 -2.54 22.08
N ALA A 483 2.68 -3.40 21.97
CA ALA A 483 1.62 -3.29 20.95
C ALA A 483 0.80 -1.99 21.07
N ASP A 484 0.70 -1.43 22.28
CA ASP A 484 -0.08 -0.23 22.58
C ASP A 484 0.79 1.03 22.78
N ALA A 485 2.12 0.86 22.85
CA ALA A 485 3.09 1.93 23.05
C ALA A 485 3.06 3.01 21.95
N ARG A 486 2.44 2.71 20.80
CA ARG A 486 2.26 3.61 19.65
C ARG A 486 0.81 4.01 19.41
N HIS A 487 -0.13 3.54 20.22
CA HIS A 487 -1.56 3.73 19.99
C HIS A 487 -2.07 5.05 20.59
N PRO A 488 -2.49 6.06 19.79
CA PRO A 488 -2.76 7.42 20.29
C PRO A 488 -3.79 7.49 21.40
N LEU A 489 -4.93 6.81 21.24
CA LEU A 489 -5.98 6.82 22.26
C LEU A 489 -5.51 6.13 23.53
N ALA A 490 -4.77 5.01 23.45
CA ALA A 490 -4.28 4.32 24.64
C ALA A 490 -3.31 5.20 25.43
N LEU A 491 -2.39 5.89 24.75
CA LEU A 491 -1.47 6.85 25.37
C LEU A 491 -2.22 7.99 26.06
N ARG A 492 -3.22 8.57 25.41
CA ARG A 492 -4.04 9.64 26.01
C ARG A 492 -4.77 9.15 27.26
N LEU A 493 -5.51 8.04 27.16
CA LEU A 493 -6.33 7.55 28.27
C LEU A 493 -5.46 7.13 29.46
N LEU A 494 -4.30 6.50 29.20
CA LEU A 494 -3.34 6.17 30.25
C LEU A 494 -2.75 7.43 30.90
N GLY A 495 -2.45 8.47 30.11
CA GLY A 495 -2.02 9.77 30.63
C GLY A 495 -3.05 10.40 31.57
N GLU A 496 -4.33 10.37 31.20
CA GLU A 496 -5.42 10.86 32.05
C GLU A 496 -5.58 10.04 33.35
N VAL A 497 -5.47 8.71 33.27
CA VAL A 497 -5.49 7.83 34.44
C VAL A 497 -4.34 8.14 35.38
N ARG A 498 -3.12 8.26 34.85
CA ARG A 498 -1.92 8.56 35.65
C ARG A 498 -2.00 9.93 36.31
N ALA A 499 -2.48 10.94 35.59
CA ALA A 499 -2.65 12.30 36.13
C ALA A 499 -3.67 12.36 37.29
N ALA A 500 -4.60 11.41 37.37
CA ALA A 500 -5.59 11.34 38.45
C ALA A 500 -5.10 10.54 39.69
N LEU A 501 -3.97 9.84 39.61
CA LEU A 501 -3.43 9.02 40.70
C LEU A 501 -2.41 9.83 41.54
N PRO A 502 -2.53 9.83 42.88
CA PRO A 502 -1.68 10.64 43.76
C PRO A 502 -0.30 10.02 44.12
N GLU A 503 0.07 8.83 43.61
CA GLU A 503 1.36 8.16 43.88
C GLU A 503 1.98 7.51 42.63
N ALA A 504 3.22 7.03 42.74
CA ALA A 504 3.88 6.22 41.72
C ALA A 504 2.97 5.02 41.36
N PRO A 505 2.60 4.86 40.08
CA PRO A 505 1.66 3.82 39.67
C PRO A 505 2.23 2.42 39.93
N PRO A 506 1.36 1.42 40.19
CA PRO A 506 1.81 0.06 40.46
C PRO A 506 2.64 -0.48 39.29
N PRO A 507 3.64 -1.34 39.57
CA PRO A 507 4.47 -1.93 38.52
C PRO A 507 3.60 -2.77 37.58
N GLY A 508 3.77 -2.59 36.26
CA GLY A 508 3.05 -3.36 35.24
C GLY A 508 3.15 -2.74 33.85
N THR A 509 2.82 -3.54 32.84
CA THR A 509 2.76 -3.15 31.42
C THR A 509 1.32 -3.32 30.92
N PRO A 510 0.39 -2.44 31.30
CA PRO A 510 -1.02 -2.63 30.98
C PRO A 510 -1.26 -2.69 29.48
N ALA A 511 -2.13 -3.62 29.07
CA ALA A 511 -2.64 -3.72 27.71
C ALA A 511 -3.84 -2.78 27.49
N ARG A 512 -4.26 -2.60 26.24
CA ARG A 512 -5.34 -1.69 25.84
C ARG A 512 -6.62 -1.83 26.66
N GLU A 513 -7.08 -3.05 26.91
CA GLU A 513 -8.30 -3.32 27.67
C GLU A 513 -8.19 -2.92 29.14
N GLU A 514 -7.01 -3.05 29.74
CA GLU A 514 -6.77 -2.67 31.14
C GLU A 514 -6.73 -1.14 31.27
N ILE A 515 -6.17 -0.46 30.26
CA ILE A 515 -6.23 1.00 30.15
C ILE A 515 -7.68 1.47 30.01
N PHE A 516 -8.49 0.81 29.18
CA PHE A 516 -9.91 1.14 29.00
C PHE A 516 -10.73 0.92 30.29
N ALA A 517 -10.50 -0.19 30.99
CA ALA A 517 -11.15 -0.45 32.28
C ALA A 517 -10.78 0.62 33.32
N ALA A 518 -9.49 0.93 33.48
CA ALA A 518 -9.02 1.94 34.43
C ALA A 518 -9.56 3.34 34.11
N TYR A 519 -9.60 3.71 32.82
CA TYR A 519 -10.18 4.98 32.38
C TYR A 519 -11.70 5.04 32.63
N LEU A 520 -12.42 3.96 32.36
CA LEU A 520 -13.85 3.86 32.64
C LEU A 520 -14.15 4.02 34.14
N ASP A 521 -13.37 3.38 35.00
CA ASP A 521 -13.48 3.51 36.46
C ASP A 521 -13.20 4.95 36.91
N LEU A 522 -12.18 5.61 36.35
CA LEU A 522 -11.89 7.01 36.60
C LEU A 522 -13.06 7.93 36.22
N LEU A 523 -13.65 7.74 35.03
CA LEU A 523 -14.81 8.53 34.61
C LEU A 523 -16.03 8.27 35.51
N CYS A 524 -16.30 7.01 35.88
CA CYS A 524 -17.37 6.67 36.80
C CYS A 524 -17.19 7.35 38.15
N LEU A 525 -15.95 7.41 38.66
CA LEU A 525 -15.61 8.12 39.89
C LEU A 525 -15.80 9.64 39.75
N ARG A 526 -15.32 10.26 38.65
CA ARG A 526 -15.49 11.71 38.40
C ARG A 526 -16.95 12.12 38.31
N ILE A 527 -17.76 11.35 37.58
CA ILE A 527 -19.21 11.54 37.48
C ILE A 527 -19.84 11.41 38.88
N ALA A 528 -19.47 10.40 39.66
CA ALA A 528 -19.97 10.22 41.02
C ALA A 528 -19.58 11.37 41.96
N VAL A 529 -18.35 11.90 41.86
CA VAL A 529 -17.91 13.06 42.63
C VAL A 529 -18.74 14.30 42.28
N ARG A 530 -19.00 14.53 40.99
CA ARG A 530 -19.84 15.66 40.53
C ARG A 530 -21.28 15.55 41.02
N LEU A 531 -21.87 14.36 40.92
CA LEU A 531 -23.20 14.07 41.45
C LEU A 531 -23.24 14.20 42.98
N ALA A 532 -22.21 13.74 43.68
CA ALA A 532 -22.12 13.85 45.13
C ALA A 532 -22.02 15.32 45.58
N ALA A 533 -21.26 16.16 44.87
CA ALA A 533 -21.12 17.58 45.15
C ALA A 533 -22.45 18.34 45.06
N SER A 534 -23.25 18.07 44.01
CA SER A 534 -24.57 18.70 43.85
C SER A 534 -25.65 18.18 44.80
N ASN A 535 -25.44 17.01 45.41
CA ASN A 535 -26.43 16.32 46.27
C ASN A 535 -25.95 16.15 47.73
N GLY A 536 -24.84 16.78 48.14
CA GLY A 536 -24.36 16.79 49.53
C GLY A 536 -23.79 15.47 50.07
N LEU A 537 -23.40 14.53 49.20
CA LEU A 537 -22.92 13.20 49.60
C LEU A 537 -21.39 13.20 49.82
N ARG A 538 -20.89 12.43 50.80
CA ARG A 538 -19.46 12.36 51.14
C ARG A 538 -19.01 10.93 51.48
N GLY A 539 -17.70 10.69 51.43
CA GLY A 539 -17.07 9.45 51.88
C GLY A 539 -17.54 8.20 51.11
N THR A 540 -17.91 7.14 51.83
CA THR A 540 -18.30 5.83 51.26
C THR A 540 -19.53 5.92 50.34
N ALA A 541 -20.38 6.94 50.49
CA ALA A 541 -21.51 7.20 49.59
C ALA A 541 -21.05 7.48 48.15
N VAL A 542 -19.91 8.15 47.97
CA VAL A 542 -19.34 8.46 46.64
C VAL A 542 -18.87 7.19 45.95
N ARG A 543 -18.23 6.26 46.69
CA ARG A 543 -17.80 4.96 46.15
C ARG A 543 -19.00 4.10 45.71
N ARG A 544 -20.06 4.05 46.53
CA ARG A 544 -21.32 3.37 46.16
C ARG A 544 -21.98 4.01 44.95
N LEU A 545 -21.88 5.34 44.81
CA LEU A 545 -22.39 6.06 43.66
C LEU A 545 -21.58 5.76 42.39
N ALA A 546 -20.24 5.69 42.48
CA ALA A 546 -19.37 5.30 41.35
C ALA A 546 -19.72 3.90 40.81
N ALA A 547 -19.94 2.92 41.68
CA ALA A 547 -20.39 1.58 41.28
C ALA A 547 -21.76 1.60 40.57
N LYS A 548 -22.67 2.50 40.99
CA LYS A 548 -23.96 2.69 40.29
C LYS A 548 -23.80 3.38 38.95
N VAL A 549 -22.94 4.40 38.87
CA VAL A 549 -22.62 5.05 37.59
C VAL A 549 -22.09 4.01 36.62
N SER A 550 -21.13 3.18 37.04
CA SER A 550 -20.64 2.06 36.24
C SER A 550 -21.80 1.16 35.77
N GLY A 551 -22.69 0.72 36.68
CA GLY A 551 -23.88 -0.07 36.31
C GLY A 551 -24.76 0.59 35.23
N GLN A 552 -25.01 1.90 35.32
CA GLN A 552 -25.76 2.65 34.30
C GLN A 552 -24.99 2.80 32.98
N VAL A 553 -23.67 2.94 33.04
CA VAL A 553 -22.83 3.02 31.84
C VAL A 553 -22.81 1.68 31.09
N HIS A 554 -22.73 0.55 31.80
CA HIS A 554 -22.88 -0.77 31.20
C HIS A 554 -24.29 -0.98 30.62
N GLU A 555 -25.34 -0.43 31.23
CA GLU A 555 -26.70 -0.43 30.67
C GLU A 555 -26.81 0.43 29.40
N ALA A 556 -26.20 1.62 29.38
CA ALA A 556 -26.07 2.44 28.18
C ALA A 556 -25.38 1.67 27.04
N ALA A 557 -24.28 0.98 27.32
CA ALA A 557 -23.58 0.16 26.33
C ALA A 557 -24.46 -0.98 25.78
N ARG A 558 -25.23 -1.68 26.62
CA ARG A 558 -26.21 -2.68 26.18
C ARG A 558 -27.25 -2.10 25.23
N ARG A 559 -27.82 -0.94 25.55
CA ARG A 559 -28.82 -0.30 24.70
C ARG A 559 -28.26 0.19 23.36
N CYS A 560 -26.97 0.52 23.29
CA CYS A 560 -26.28 0.86 22.04
C CYS A 560 -26.16 -0.32 21.06
N LEU A 561 -26.26 -1.57 21.53
CA LEU A 561 -26.28 -2.77 20.67
C LEU A 561 -27.64 -2.98 19.97
N GLY A 562 -28.68 -2.28 20.41
CA GLY A 562 -29.99 -2.29 19.75
C GLY A 562 -29.95 -1.65 18.35
N PRO A 563 -31.10 -1.48 17.69
CA PRO A 563 -31.19 -0.99 16.30
C PRO A 563 -30.67 0.45 16.07
N GLY A 564 -30.10 1.12 17.08
CA GLY A 564 -29.63 2.51 17.09
C GLY A 564 -28.21 2.77 16.58
N HIS A 565 -27.64 1.91 15.72
CA HIS A 565 -26.32 2.14 15.07
C HIS A 565 -25.16 2.50 16.02
N GLY A 566 -25.15 1.95 17.25
CA GLY A 566 -24.08 2.20 18.22
C GLY A 566 -24.24 3.46 19.07
N GLY A 567 -25.35 4.20 18.92
CA GLY A 567 -25.74 5.32 19.77
C GLY A 567 -27.01 5.07 20.57
N LEU A 568 -27.31 5.99 21.48
CA LEU A 568 -28.55 6.09 22.24
C LEU A 568 -29.41 7.18 21.62
N ASP A 569 -30.67 6.86 21.31
CA ASP A 569 -31.64 7.92 21.07
C ASP A 569 -31.91 8.73 22.35
N ARG A 570 -32.55 9.89 22.20
CA ARG A 570 -32.81 10.79 23.33
C ARG A 570 -33.59 10.11 24.46
N ALA A 571 -34.58 9.29 24.12
CA ALA A 571 -35.42 8.59 25.09
C ALA A 571 -34.62 7.52 25.86
N SER A 572 -33.80 6.74 25.17
CA SER A 572 -32.95 5.70 25.76
C SER A 572 -31.86 6.31 26.64
N PHE A 573 -31.28 7.45 26.23
CA PHE A 573 -30.35 8.20 27.06
C PHE A 573 -31.01 8.69 28.35
N GLU A 574 -32.15 9.37 28.25
CA GLU A 574 -32.85 9.92 29.41
C GLU A 574 -33.33 8.83 30.39
N ALA A 575 -33.68 7.65 29.88
CA ALA A 575 -34.06 6.50 30.68
C ALA A 575 -32.89 5.88 31.48
N VAL A 576 -31.64 6.08 31.04
CA VAL A 576 -30.43 5.63 31.76
C VAL A 576 -29.83 6.77 32.61
N PHE A 577 -29.89 8.00 32.10
CA PHE A 577 -29.34 9.20 32.71
C PHE A 577 -30.40 10.32 32.72
N PRO A 578 -31.20 10.43 33.79
CA PRO A 578 -32.28 11.42 33.85
C PRO A 578 -31.77 12.87 33.94
N TRP A 579 -32.52 13.80 33.37
CA TRP A 579 -32.26 15.25 33.49
C TRP A 579 -32.71 15.82 34.85
N GLY A 580 -33.82 15.32 35.40
CA GLY A 580 -34.44 15.80 36.63
C GLY A 580 -34.31 14.83 37.81
N ALA A 581 -34.92 15.19 38.94
CA ALA A 581 -35.08 14.28 40.09
C ALA A 581 -36.06 13.16 39.72
N THR A 582 -35.59 11.93 39.70
CA THR A 582 -36.47 10.76 39.56
C THR A 582 -36.85 10.23 40.94
N PRO A 583 -38.14 9.94 41.21
CA PRO A 583 -38.59 9.29 42.46
C PRO A 583 -38.06 7.85 42.63
N ASP A 584 -37.45 7.31 41.58
CA ASP A 584 -37.02 5.92 41.49
C ASP A 584 -35.82 5.65 42.43
N ALA A 585 -35.98 4.63 43.28
CA ALA A 585 -34.98 4.21 44.27
C ALA A 585 -33.63 3.85 43.62
N ARG A 586 -33.63 3.53 42.32
CA ARG A 586 -32.43 3.25 41.50
C ARG A 586 -31.43 4.41 41.46
N PHE A 587 -31.89 5.66 41.61
CA PHE A 587 -31.05 6.87 41.52
C PHE A 587 -30.86 7.62 42.85
N HIS A 588 -31.32 7.04 43.98
CA HIS A 588 -31.21 7.63 45.32
C HIS A 588 -31.67 9.08 45.46
N GLY A 589 -32.62 9.51 44.62
CA GLY A 589 -33.08 10.91 44.59
C GLY A 589 -32.02 11.92 44.12
N CYS A 590 -30.87 11.47 43.61
CA CYS A 590 -29.82 12.36 43.10
C CYS A 590 -30.25 13.00 41.77
N THR A 591 -30.09 14.31 41.66
CA THR A 591 -30.37 15.06 40.43
C THR A 591 -29.08 15.31 39.65
N GLY A 592 -29.20 15.52 38.32
CA GLY A 592 -28.09 15.97 37.48
C GLY A 592 -27.30 14.89 36.74
N TRP A 593 -27.80 13.66 36.62
CA TRP A 593 -27.15 12.54 35.93
C TRP A 593 -26.74 12.86 34.50
N ALA A 594 -27.70 13.31 33.67
CA ALA A 594 -27.43 13.69 32.28
C ALA A 594 -26.33 14.76 32.18
N SER A 595 -26.43 15.82 32.99
CA SER A 595 -25.44 16.90 33.00
C SER A 595 -24.07 16.42 33.43
N ALA A 596 -23.97 15.52 34.42
CA ALA A 596 -22.70 15.02 34.92
C ALA A 596 -21.97 14.17 33.86
N VAL A 597 -22.68 13.24 33.21
CA VAL A 597 -22.13 12.36 32.16
C VAL A 597 -21.65 13.17 30.95
N LEU A 598 -22.43 14.16 30.52
CA LEU A 598 -22.08 15.04 29.38
C LEU A 598 -20.91 15.99 29.73
N THR A 599 -20.82 16.43 30.99
CA THR A 599 -19.74 17.33 31.42
C THR A 599 -18.41 16.59 31.54
N GLU A 600 -18.42 15.37 32.07
CA GLU A 600 -17.22 14.52 32.12
C GLU A 600 -16.85 13.90 30.77
N GLY A 601 -17.67 14.12 29.73
CA GLY A 601 -17.35 13.73 28.36
C GLY A 601 -17.38 12.23 28.10
N LEU A 602 -18.07 11.45 28.94
CA LEU A 602 -18.24 10.01 28.69
C LEU A 602 -19.16 9.76 27.47
N LEU A 603 -20.27 10.49 27.41
CA LEU A 603 -21.17 10.55 26.27
C LEU A 603 -21.17 11.96 25.68
N VAL A 604 -21.33 12.05 24.37
CA VAL A 604 -21.41 13.29 23.60
C VAL A 604 -22.66 13.30 22.73
N PRO A 605 -23.25 14.48 22.45
CA PRO A 605 -24.34 14.59 21.47
C PRO A 605 -23.90 14.13 20.08
N ALA A 606 -24.72 13.31 19.43
CA ALA A 606 -24.52 12.85 18.06
C ALA A 606 -25.88 12.80 17.35
N GLY A 607 -26.08 13.69 16.38
CA GLY A 607 -27.34 13.84 15.67
C GLY A 607 -28.51 14.15 16.62
N ALA A 608 -29.54 13.30 16.60
CA ALA A 608 -30.71 13.41 17.48
C ALA A 608 -30.53 12.71 18.86
N GLY A 609 -29.39 12.08 19.09
CA GLY A 609 -29.12 11.25 20.27
C GLY A 609 -27.73 11.50 20.86
N TYR A 610 -27.17 10.45 21.45
CA TYR A 610 -25.91 10.47 22.18
C TYR A 610 -25.08 9.24 21.86
N ARG A 611 -23.75 9.36 21.92
CA ARG A 611 -22.82 8.22 21.79
C ARG A 611 -21.67 8.36 22.76
N PHE A 612 -20.92 7.28 22.95
CA PHE A 612 -19.64 7.34 23.65
C PHE A 612 -18.65 8.25 22.91
N ALA A 613 -17.91 9.04 23.67
CA ALA A 613 -16.98 10.02 23.09
C ALA A 613 -15.88 9.35 22.27
N HIS A 614 -15.35 8.22 22.78
CA HIS A 614 -14.32 7.43 22.12
C HIS A 614 -14.91 6.16 21.54
N GLU A 615 -14.77 6.02 20.23
CA GLU A 615 -15.34 4.93 19.46
C GLU A 615 -14.78 3.55 19.83
N GLU A 616 -13.46 3.43 20.01
CA GLU A 616 -12.85 2.15 20.37
C GLU A 616 -13.23 1.69 21.78
N LEU A 617 -13.30 2.63 22.74
CA LEU A 617 -13.80 2.38 24.09
C LEU A 617 -15.27 1.91 24.05
N ALA A 618 -16.07 2.51 23.16
CA ALA A 618 -17.46 2.11 22.94
C ALA A 618 -17.53 0.68 22.40
N ASP A 619 -16.74 0.34 21.39
CA ASP A 619 -16.70 -0.98 20.78
C ASP A 619 -16.30 -2.06 21.80
N TRP A 620 -15.29 -1.78 22.64
CA TRP A 620 -14.86 -2.68 23.72
C TRP A 620 -15.95 -2.89 24.77
N LEU A 621 -16.56 -1.81 25.26
CA LEU A 621 -17.59 -1.87 26.29
C LEU A 621 -18.86 -2.54 25.78
N GLN A 622 -19.27 -2.25 24.55
CA GLN A 622 -20.43 -2.86 23.89
C GLN A 622 -20.17 -4.34 23.61
N GLY A 623 -18.98 -4.70 23.11
CA GLY A 623 -18.59 -6.10 22.88
C GLY A 623 -18.63 -6.97 24.14
N THR A 624 -18.43 -6.36 25.32
CA THR A 624 -18.55 -7.06 26.61
C THR A 624 -19.97 -7.57 26.90
N HIS A 625 -21.00 -6.95 26.30
CA HIS A 625 -22.40 -7.35 26.48
C HIS A 625 -23.01 -8.03 25.24
N LEU A 626 -22.25 -8.20 24.17
CA LEU A 626 -22.75 -8.80 22.95
C LEU A 626 -22.81 -10.32 23.09
N ASP A 627 -23.95 -10.92 22.75
CA ASP A 627 -24.06 -12.36 22.58
C ASP A 627 -23.44 -12.75 21.23
N VAL A 628 -22.26 -13.39 21.28
CA VAL A 628 -21.48 -13.77 20.11
C VAL A 628 -22.26 -14.74 19.21
N ASP A 629 -22.96 -15.71 19.79
CA ASP A 629 -23.62 -16.75 18.99
C ASP A 629 -24.84 -16.17 18.25
N VAL A 630 -25.63 -15.33 18.92
CA VAL A 630 -26.75 -14.61 18.28
C VAL A 630 -26.25 -13.63 17.21
N ALA A 631 -25.12 -12.96 17.46
CA ALA A 631 -24.52 -12.04 16.49
C ALA A 631 -24.02 -12.79 15.24
N LEU A 632 -23.30 -13.90 15.40
CA LEU A 632 -22.82 -14.70 14.28
C LEU A 632 -23.98 -15.33 13.49
N ASP A 633 -25.04 -15.80 14.17
CA ASP A 633 -26.24 -16.26 13.47
C ASP A 633 -26.84 -15.18 12.56
N ALA A 634 -26.96 -13.96 13.08
CA ALA A 634 -27.51 -12.84 12.32
C ALA A 634 -26.63 -12.36 11.16
N LEU A 635 -25.29 -12.41 11.31
CA LEU A 635 -24.33 -11.86 10.36
C LEU A 635 -23.87 -12.87 9.31
N VAL A 636 -23.78 -14.15 9.68
CA VAL A 636 -23.11 -15.19 8.89
C VAL A 636 -24.05 -16.32 8.49
N HIS A 637 -24.94 -16.74 9.39
CA HIS A 637 -25.77 -17.93 9.16
C HIS A 637 -27.16 -17.62 8.59
N ARG A 638 -27.66 -16.40 8.74
CA ARG A 638 -28.96 -15.98 8.22
C ARG A 638 -28.94 -15.79 6.70
N ARG A 639 -29.29 -16.84 5.94
CA ARG A 639 -29.67 -16.72 4.52
C ARG A 639 -30.84 -15.73 4.40
N ARG A 640 -30.68 -14.65 3.65
CA ARG A 640 -31.84 -13.87 3.17
C ARG A 640 -32.73 -14.79 2.34
N PRO A 641 -34.01 -15.04 2.70
CA PRO A 641 -34.90 -15.71 1.78
C PRO A 641 -35.17 -14.77 0.60
N GLN A 642 -34.67 -15.17 -0.56
CA GLN A 642 -35.05 -14.61 -1.86
C GLN A 642 -36.46 -15.13 -2.18
N GLU A 643 -37.47 -14.60 -1.50
CA GLU A 643 -38.86 -14.81 -1.92
C GLU A 643 -39.12 -13.97 -3.18
N PRO A 644 -39.66 -14.56 -4.26
CA PRO A 644 -40.10 -13.80 -5.42
C PRO A 644 -41.21 -12.84 -4.98
N ALA A 645 -41.05 -11.56 -5.34
CA ALA A 645 -42.04 -10.54 -5.04
C ALA A 645 -43.39 -10.91 -5.67
N VAL A 646 -44.36 -11.27 -4.82
CA VAL A 646 -45.78 -11.26 -5.22
C VAL A 646 -46.22 -9.78 -5.26
N PRO A 647 -46.57 -9.22 -6.43
CA PRO A 647 -47.03 -7.84 -6.51
C PRO A 647 -48.46 -7.77 -5.97
N GLY A 648 -48.65 -7.15 -4.80
CA GLY A 648 -50.02 -6.87 -4.34
C GLY A 648 -50.23 -6.47 -2.88
N GLN A 649 -49.30 -6.75 -1.96
CA GLN A 649 -49.49 -6.39 -0.55
C GLN A 649 -48.30 -5.62 0.01
N ARG A 650 -48.27 -4.31 -0.26
CA ARG A 650 -47.48 -3.36 0.53
C ARG A 650 -48.31 -2.95 1.74
N ASN A 651 -48.08 -3.61 2.86
CA ASN A 651 -48.39 -3.03 4.16
C ASN A 651 -47.11 -2.33 4.68
N PRO A 652 -47.01 -0.99 4.68
CA PRO A 652 -45.78 -0.27 5.02
C PRO A 652 -45.40 -0.31 6.52
N ALA A 653 -46.13 -1.07 7.36
CA ALA A 653 -45.99 -1.05 8.82
C ALA A 653 -45.22 -2.24 9.44
N SER A 654 -44.80 -3.24 8.66
CA SER A 654 -43.93 -4.34 9.12
C SER A 654 -42.57 -4.25 8.42
N GLY A 655 -41.70 -3.36 8.92
CA GLY A 655 -40.36 -3.19 8.34
C GLY A 655 -39.53 -4.46 8.49
N ARG A 656 -38.99 -4.97 7.37
CA ARG A 656 -37.88 -5.93 7.44
C ARG A 656 -36.75 -5.30 8.27
N PRO A 657 -36.13 -6.04 9.21
CA PRO A 657 -34.96 -5.52 9.92
C PRO A 657 -33.85 -5.22 8.90
N LEU A 658 -33.34 -4.00 8.93
CA LEU A 658 -32.22 -3.57 8.09
C LEU A 658 -30.96 -4.36 8.45
N PRO A 659 -30.06 -4.64 7.49
CA PRO A 659 -28.82 -5.35 7.78
C PRO A 659 -27.94 -4.55 8.74
N VAL A 660 -27.16 -5.25 9.55
CA VAL A 660 -26.17 -4.64 10.43
C VAL A 660 -25.09 -3.98 9.57
N PRO A 661 -24.81 -2.68 9.74
CA PRO A 661 -23.77 -2.02 8.94
C PRO A 661 -22.37 -2.56 9.24
N ARG A 662 -21.56 -2.69 8.19
CA ARG A 662 -20.19 -3.23 8.25
C ARG A 662 -19.24 -2.48 9.21
N HIS A 663 -19.41 -1.16 9.37
CA HIS A 663 -18.63 -0.37 10.34
C HIS A 663 -18.87 -0.78 11.81
N ARG A 664 -19.93 -1.56 12.10
CA ARG A 664 -20.23 -2.11 13.44
C ARG A 664 -19.49 -3.42 13.71
N ILE A 665 -18.40 -3.68 12.99
CA ILE A 665 -17.53 -4.83 13.23
C ILE A 665 -16.81 -4.78 14.57
N GLY A 666 -16.53 -3.58 15.09
CA GLY A 666 -15.78 -3.38 16.33
C GLY A 666 -16.34 -4.14 17.55
N PRO A 667 -17.62 -3.97 17.93
CA PRO A 667 -18.20 -4.70 19.06
C PRO A 667 -18.16 -6.23 18.91
N VAL A 668 -18.37 -6.73 17.68
CA VAL A 668 -18.32 -8.17 17.38
C VAL A 668 -16.90 -8.71 17.54
N LEU A 669 -15.92 -7.98 17.00
CA LEU A 669 -14.50 -8.27 17.16
C LEU A 669 -14.10 -8.29 18.64
N GLN A 670 -14.51 -7.28 19.41
CA GLN A 670 -14.22 -7.19 20.84
C GLN A 670 -14.89 -8.30 21.65
N ALA A 671 -16.10 -8.72 21.28
CA ALA A 671 -16.79 -9.85 21.90
C ALA A 671 -16.05 -11.17 21.67
N LEU A 672 -15.56 -11.42 20.44
CA LEU A 672 -14.74 -12.60 20.11
C LEU A 672 -13.40 -12.62 20.87
N LEU A 673 -12.70 -11.48 20.94
CA LEU A 673 -11.47 -11.34 21.70
C LEU A 673 -11.73 -11.55 23.21
N SER A 674 -12.82 -10.99 23.73
CA SER A 674 -13.24 -11.18 25.12
C SER A 674 -13.57 -12.64 25.42
N LEU A 675 -14.27 -13.33 24.51
CA LEU A 675 -14.57 -14.76 24.63
C LEU A 675 -13.29 -15.59 24.74
N GLY A 676 -12.31 -15.35 23.87
CA GLY A 676 -11.01 -16.03 23.89
C GLY A 676 -10.25 -15.80 25.21
N ARG A 677 -10.26 -14.58 25.73
CA ARG A 677 -9.61 -14.25 27.01
C ARG A 677 -10.30 -14.89 28.22
N GLN A 678 -11.63 -14.82 28.28
CA GLN A 678 -12.41 -15.25 29.46
C GLN A 678 -12.65 -16.76 29.51
N ARG A 679 -12.85 -17.40 28.34
CA ARG A 679 -13.22 -18.82 28.24
C ARG A 679 -12.17 -19.68 27.52
N GLY A 680 -11.08 -19.08 27.04
CA GLY A 680 -9.96 -19.79 26.42
C GLY A 680 -10.20 -20.20 24.95
N PRO A 681 -9.19 -20.81 24.32
CA PRO A 681 -9.21 -21.15 22.89
C PRO A 681 -10.27 -22.18 22.52
N ALA A 682 -10.63 -23.08 23.45
CA ALA A 682 -11.67 -24.10 23.21
C ALA A 682 -13.06 -23.49 22.96
N ALA A 683 -13.35 -22.33 23.54
CA ALA A 683 -14.60 -21.61 23.30
C ALA A 683 -14.58 -20.81 21.99
N LEU A 684 -13.43 -20.22 21.63
CA LEU A 684 -13.28 -19.36 20.45
C LEU A 684 -13.09 -20.15 19.15
N ALA A 685 -12.34 -21.25 19.16
CA ALA A 685 -11.98 -22.00 17.95
C ALA A 685 -13.18 -22.49 17.11
N PRO A 686 -14.30 -22.98 17.69
CA PRO A 686 -15.49 -23.33 16.90
C PRO A 686 -16.07 -22.13 16.13
N ARG A 687 -16.13 -20.94 16.74
CA ARG A 687 -16.68 -19.73 16.11
C ARG A 687 -15.77 -19.22 14.99
N LEU A 688 -14.46 -19.35 15.16
CA LEU A 688 -13.50 -19.04 14.08
C LEU A 688 -13.62 -20.03 12.91
N ARG A 689 -13.95 -21.30 13.18
CA ARG A 689 -14.25 -22.27 12.11
C ARG A 689 -15.53 -21.90 11.36
N ASP A 690 -16.59 -21.53 12.07
CA ASP A 690 -17.85 -21.08 11.45
C ASP A 690 -17.63 -19.83 10.57
N LEU A 691 -16.78 -18.89 11.03
CA LEU A 691 -16.38 -17.72 10.24
C LEU A 691 -15.52 -18.09 9.02
N ALA A 692 -14.66 -19.10 9.12
CA ALA A 692 -13.85 -19.57 8.00
C ALA A 692 -14.71 -20.28 6.95
N ASP A 693 -15.65 -21.12 7.37
CA ASP A 693 -16.60 -21.76 6.47
C ASP A 693 -17.44 -20.72 5.73
N ALA A 694 -17.81 -19.63 6.39
CA ALA A 694 -18.49 -18.51 5.76
C ALA A 694 -17.61 -17.71 4.79
N ALA A 695 -16.36 -17.41 5.18
CA ALA A 695 -15.41 -16.71 4.33
C ALA A 695 -15.06 -17.49 3.06
N LEU A 696 -15.02 -18.82 3.15
CA LEU A 696 -14.71 -19.72 2.05
C LEU A 696 -15.95 -20.16 1.23
N GLY A 697 -17.14 -19.74 1.64
CA GLY A 697 -18.42 -20.07 1.00
C GLY A 697 -18.72 -19.22 -0.24
N ALA A 698 -19.56 -19.72 -1.15
CA ALA A 698 -19.80 -19.11 -2.46
C ALA A 698 -21.11 -18.29 -2.60
N ALA A 699 -21.94 -18.17 -1.55
CA ALA A 699 -23.37 -17.85 -1.73
C ALA A 699 -23.84 -16.46 -1.27
N ASP A 700 -23.19 -15.82 -0.28
CA ASP A 700 -23.61 -14.49 0.22
C ASP A 700 -22.39 -13.58 0.41
N SER A 701 -22.29 -12.55 -0.43
CA SER A 701 -21.18 -11.59 -0.41
C SER A 701 -21.02 -10.85 0.92
N ASP A 702 -22.10 -10.70 1.70
CA ASP A 702 -22.03 -9.99 2.98
C ASP A 702 -21.52 -10.92 4.10
N ALA A 703 -21.99 -12.16 4.14
CA ALA A 703 -21.50 -13.18 5.07
C ALA A 703 -20.01 -13.50 4.85
N VAL A 704 -19.58 -13.60 3.59
CA VAL A 704 -18.16 -13.76 3.21
C VAL A 704 -17.32 -12.60 3.74
N TRP A 705 -17.81 -11.37 3.57
CA TRP A 705 -17.13 -10.18 4.06
C TRP A 705 -16.99 -10.21 5.59
N TRP A 706 -18.08 -10.48 6.32
CA TRP A 706 -18.06 -10.58 7.79
C TRP A 706 -17.12 -11.68 8.27
N GLY A 707 -17.19 -12.86 7.68
CA GLY A 707 -16.29 -13.99 7.95
C GLY A 707 -14.82 -13.59 7.82
N ARG A 708 -14.45 -13.05 6.65
CA ARG A 708 -13.07 -12.68 6.32
C ARG A 708 -12.55 -11.55 7.21
N GLN A 709 -13.32 -10.49 7.44
CA GLN A 709 -12.87 -9.34 8.24
C GLN A 709 -12.79 -9.67 9.74
N LEU A 710 -13.75 -10.43 10.29
CA LEU A 710 -13.69 -10.87 11.69
C LEU A 710 -12.51 -11.82 11.92
N LEU A 711 -12.25 -12.76 11.01
CA LEU A 711 -11.07 -13.63 11.06
C LEU A 711 -9.78 -12.83 11.06
N ARG A 712 -9.61 -11.92 10.09
CA ARG A 712 -8.45 -11.04 10.01
C ARG A 712 -8.26 -10.24 11.29
N GLY A 713 -9.35 -9.69 11.81
CA GLY A 713 -9.35 -8.84 13.00
C GLY A 713 -9.01 -9.59 14.27
N VAL A 714 -9.54 -10.81 14.47
CA VAL A 714 -9.31 -11.62 15.67
C VAL A 714 -7.93 -12.27 15.63
N LEU A 715 -7.58 -12.94 14.53
CA LEU A 715 -6.33 -13.71 14.43
C LEU A 715 -5.07 -12.82 14.52
N SER A 716 -5.17 -11.55 14.11
CA SER A 716 -4.08 -10.57 14.27
C SER A 716 -3.94 -9.99 15.68
N ARG A 717 -4.92 -10.21 16.56
CA ARG A 717 -4.98 -9.58 17.91
C ARG A 717 -5.03 -10.59 19.06
N VAL A 718 -5.17 -11.89 18.78
CA VAL A 718 -4.98 -12.93 19.81
C VAL A 718 -3.52 -12.97 20.27
N PRO A 719 -3.21 -13.25 21.54
CA PRO A 719 -1.83 -13.29 22.02
C PRO A 719 -1.03 -14.49 21.49
N ASP A 720 -1.72 -15.59 21.18
CA ASP A 720 -1.16 -16.79 20.55
C ASP A 720 -2.16 -17.35 19.55
N ALA A 721 -1.74 -17.49 18.29
CA ALA A 721 -2.58 -18.02 17.22
C ALA A 721 -2.44 -19.54 17.03
N THR A 722 -1.51 -20.20 17.74
CA THR A 722 -1.22 -21.64 17.63
C THR A 722 -2.46 -22.53 17.83
N PRO A 723 -3.37 -22.26 18.80
CA PRO A 723 -4.58 -23.07 18.96
C PRO A 723 -5.55 -23.05 17.77
N TYR A 724 -5.38 -22.09 16.85
CA TYR A 724 -6.25 -21.89 15.69
C TYR A 724 -5.60 -22.36 14.38
N LEU A 725 -4.50 -23.11 14.45
CA LEU A 725 -3.82 -23.67 13.28
C LEU A 725 -4.76 -24.37 12.29
N PRO A 726 -5.72 -25.23 12.70
CA PRO A 726 -6.62 -25.86 11.73
C PRO A 726 -7.46 -24.86 10.90
N VAL A 727 -7.80 -23.71 11.48
CA VAL A 727 -8.52 -22.63 10.76
C VAL A 727 -7.55 -21.91 9.81
N LEU A 728 -6.35 -21.60 10.30
CA LEU A 728 -5.29 -20.96 9.51
C LEU A 728 -4.84 -21.82 8.32
N GLU A 729 -4.70 -23.14 8.50
CA GLU A 729 -4.34 -24.06 7.43
C GLU A 729 -5.40 -24.10 6.33
N ALA A 730 -6.69 -24.13 6.69
CA ALA A 730 -7.79 -24.10 5.73
C ALA A 730 -7.84 -22.80 4.91
N LEU A 731 -7.55 -21.66 5.56
CA LEU A 731 -7.45 -20.36 4.91
C LEU A 731 -6.23 -20.27 3.99
N ALA A 732 -5.07 -20.79 4.43
CA ALA A 732 -3.84 -20.83 3.63
C ALA A 732 -3.98 -21.72 2.38
N ASP A 733 -4.62 -22.89 2.51
CA ASP A 733 -4.88 -23.80 1.38
C ASP A 733 -5.77 -23.15 0.30
N ARG A 734 -6.58 -22.16 0.67
CA ARG A 734 -7.44 -21.39 -0.22
C ARG A 734 -6.80 -20.09 -0.73
N GLY A 735 -5.61 -19.74 -0.26
CA GLY A 735 -4.93 -18.50 -0.65
C GLY A 735 -5.61 -17.25 -0.09
N GLU A 736 -6.29 -17.36 1.05
CA GLU A 736 -6.92 -16.21 1.68
C GLU A 736 -5.88 -15.29 2.35
N PHE A 737 -6.12 -13.98 2.29
CA PHE A 737 -5.26 -12.91 2.82
C PHE A 737 -3.87 -12.76 2.16
N GLU A 738 -3.35 -11.54 2.25
CA GLU A 738 -2.00 -11.20 1.75
C GLU A 738 -0.90 -11.83 2.61
N THR A 739 0.27 -12.09 2.02
CA THR A 739 1.45 -12.66 2.72
C THR A 739 1.80 -11.92 4.01
N ASP A 740 1.72 -10.60 4.03
CA ASP A 740 1.99 -9.77 5.21
C ASP A 740 1.08 -10.07 6.41
N PHE A 741 -0.19 -10.48 6.18
CA PHE A 741 -1.06 -10.95 7.25
C PHE A 741 -0.47 -12.17 7.95
N TRP A 742 0.00 -13.15 7.18
CA TRP A 742 0.57 -14.40 7.68
C TRP A 742 1.88 -14.19 8.46
N LEU A 743 2.72 -13.25 8.00
CA LEU A 743 3.98 -12.90 8.66
C LEU A 743 3.76 -12.27 10.05
N ARG A 744 2.70 -11.47 10.20
CA ARG A 744 2.38 -10.76 11.46
C ARG A 744 1.66 -11.61 12.49
N LEU A 745 1.25 -12.83 12.17
CA LEU A 745 0.56 -13.68 13.13
C LEU A 745 1.49 -14.06 14.31
N PRO A 746 0.97 -14.03 15.56
CA PRO A 746 1.70 -14.43 16.76
C PRO A 746 1.78 -15.97 16.81
N LEU A 747 2.70 -16.50 16.01
CA LEU A 747 2.99 -17.92 15.86
C LEU A 747 4.48 -18.18 16.08
N ALA A 748 4.78 -19.36 16.59
CA ALA A 748 6.13 -19.90 16.52
C ALA A 748 6.56 -20.02 15.05
N GLU A 749 7.84 -19.75 14.77
CA GLU A 749 8.37 -19.77 13.41
C GLU A 749 8.13 -21.09 12.67
N GLY A 750 8.18 -22.23 13.37
CA GLY A 750 7.91 -23.55 12.76
C GLY A 750 6.52 -23.62 12.14
N GLU A 751 5.51 -23.15 12.89
CA GLU A 751 4.12 -23.12 12.42
C GLU A 751 3.93 -22.08 11.32
N ARG A 752 4.59 -20.92 11.43
CA ARG A 752 4.59 -19.90 10.36
C ARG A 752 5.12 -20.46 9.04
N PHE A 753 6.27 -21.13 9.05
CA PHE A 753 6.81 -21.79 7.84
C PHE A 753 5.89 -22.92 7.34
N GLY A 754 5.18 -23.61 8.23
CA GLY A 754 4.15 -24.58 7.84
C GLY A 754 2.99 -23.96 7.05
N LEU A 755 2.53 -22.77 7.45
CA LEU A 755 1.50 -22.01 6.74
C LEU A 755 2.01 -21.41 5.42
N LEU A 756 3.21 -20.83 5.42
CA LEU A 756 3.83 -20.30 4.20
C LEU A 756 3.99 -21.41 3.15
N ARG A 757 4.38 -22.63 3.56
CA ARG A 757 4.44 -23.81 2.68
C ARG A 757 3.12 -24.09 1.95
N ARG A 758 1.99 -23.92 2.63
CA ARG A 758 0.64 -24.10 2.05
C ARG A 758 0.30 -22.94 1.10
N LEU A 759 0.68 -21.72 1.47
CA LEU A 759 0.40 -20.50 0.68
C LEU A 759 1.19 -20.45 -0.63
N VAL A 760 2.44 -20.93 -0.65
CA VAL A 760 3.32 -20.91 -1.84
C VAL A 760 2.68 -21.58 -3.07
N VAL A 761 1.80 -22.57 -2.87
CA VAL A 761 1.06 -23.22 -3.98
C VAL A 761 0.30 -22.20 -4.83
N ARG A 762 -0.21 -21.13 -4.21
CA ARG A 762 -1.01 -20.07 -4.83
C ARG A 762 -0.21 -18.84 -5.24
N ASP A 763 1.12 -18.89 -5.17
CA ASP A 763 1.96 -17.76 -5.53
C ASP A 763 1.77 -17.34 -7.00
N GLY A 764 1.76 -16.03 -7.22
CA GLY A 764 1.83 -15.45 -8.55
C GLY A 764 3.22 -15.63 -9.21
N PRO A 765 3.33 -15.34 -10.52
CA PRO A 765 4.61 -15.39 -11.23
C PRO A 765 5.65 -14.43 -10.61
N PRO A 766 6.96 -14.66 -10.85
CA PRO A 766 8.03 -13.78 -10.34
C PRO A 766 7.78 -12.30 -10.67
N GLY A 767 7.99 -11.42 -9.68
CA GLY A 767 7.72 -9.98 -9.80
C GLY A 767 6.31 -9.54 -9.39
N THR A 768 5.44 -10.48 -9.00
CA THR A 768 4.15 -10.15 -8.38
C THR A 768 4.39 -9.53 -6.99
N PRO A 769 3.87 -8.32 -6.71
CA PRO A 769 4.03 -7.70 -5.40
C PRO A 769 3.36 -8.57 -4.31
N GLY A 770 4.03 -8.74 -3.18
CA GLY A 770 3.50 -9.48 -2.03
C GLY A 770 3.59 -11.01 -2.14
N ARG A 771 4.38 -11.55 -3.08
CA ARG A 771 4.59 -12.99 -3.28
C ARG A 771 5.17 -13.68 -2.03
N CYS A 772 4.66 -14.87 -1.69
CA CYS A 772 5.05 -15.63 -0.50
C CYS A 772 6.52 -16.08 -0.56
N LEU A 773 6.97 -16.59 -1.71
CA LEU A 773 8.36 -17.03 -1.91
C LEU A 773 9.38 -15.90 -1.69
N ASP A 774 9.04 -14.67 -2.06
CA ASP A 774 9.92 -13.51 -1.86
C ASP A 774 10.04 -13.18 -0.37
N ALA A 775 8.92 -13.22 0.37
CA ALA A 775 8.92 -13.09 1.83
C ALA A 775 9.70 -14.22 2.53
N VAL A 776 9.60 -15.46 2.04
CA VAL A 776 10.38 -16.59 2.57
C VAL A 776 11.88 -16.39 2.32
N ALA A 777 12.26 -15.86 1.16
CA ALA A 777 13.64 -15.50 0.84
C ALA A 777 14.17 -14.39 1.77
N GLU A 778 13.34 -13.40 2.10
CA GLU A 778 13.68 -12.35 3.09
C GLU A 778 13.87 -12.93 4.50
N LEU A 779 12.97 -13.81 4.95
CA LEU A 779 13.11 -14.51 6.23
C LEU A 779 14.39 -15.36 6.28
N LEU A 780 14.68 -16.09 5.20
CA LEU A 780 15.91 -16.88 5.07
C LEU A 780 17.17 -16.00 5.08
N ALA A 781 17.10 -14.80 4.49
CA ALA A 781 18.21 -13.86 4.50
C ALA A 781 18.44 -13.22 5.88
N ALA A 782 17.37 -13.04 6.68
CA ALA A 782 17.42 -12.47 8.02
C ALA A 782 17.87 -13.47 9.08
N ASP A 783 17.36 -14.71 9.07
CA ASP A 783 17.78 -15.81 9.96
C ASP A 783 18.00 -17.11 9.17
N PRO A 784 19.19 -17.30 8.57
CA PRO A 784 19.51 -18.52 7.84
C PRO A 784 19.47 -19.77 8.71
N ALA A 785 19.97 -19.69 9.95
CA ALA A 785 20.11 -20.84 10.83
C ALA A 785 18.75 -21.41 11.26
N GLY A 786 17.77 -20.53 11.50
CA GLY A 786 16.39 -20.96 11.77
C GLY A 786 15.64 -21.40 10.51
N ALA A 787 15.78 -20.69 9.39
CA ALA A 787 14.96 -20.95 8.20
C ALA A 787 15.37 -22.23 7.44
N GLN A 788 16.66 -22.54 7.35
CA GLN A 788 17.17 -23.66 6.55
C GLN A 788 16.58 -25.02 6.95
N PRO A 789 16.58 -25.46 8.23
CA PRO A 789 15.96 -26.73 8.62
C PRO A 789 14.47 -26.80 8.32
N ARG A 790 13.76 -25.66 8.36
CA ARG A 790 12.33 -25.57 8.09
C ARG A 790 12.02 -25.72 6.60
N LEU A 791 12.85 -25.14 5.73
CA LEU A 791 12.76 -25.30 4.27
C LEU A 791 13.11 -26.72 3.82
N VAL A 792 14.07 -27.38 4.46
CA VAL A 792 14.38 -28.79 4.15
C VAL A 792 13.17 -29.71 4.40
N ARG A 793 12.31 -29.40 5.39
CA ARG A 793 11.04 -30.13 5.61
C ARG A 793 10.01 -29.94 4.48
N TRP A 794 10.23 -29.01 3.55
CA TRP A 794 9.37 -28.81 2.39
C TRP A 794 9.69 -29.79 1.25
N PHE A 795 10.83 -30.49 1.29
CA PHE A 795 11.24 -31.41 0.22
C PHE A 795 10.27 -32.58 -0.03
N THR A 796 9.39 -32.88 0.94
CA THR A 796 8.36 -33.90 0.82
C THR A 796 7.05 -33.39 0.19
N ASP A 797 6.94 -32.09 -0.10
CA ASP A 797 5.73 -31.45 -0.62
C ASP A 797 5.80 -31.29 -2.15
N GLU A 798 5.23 -32.25 -2.86
CA GLU A 798 5.24 -32.30 -4.33
C GLU A 798 3.99 -31.63 -4.96
N ARG A 799 3.29 -30.76 -4.23
CA ARG A 799 2.18 -29.98 -4.80
C ARG A 799 2.73 -28.99 -5.86
N PRO A 800 2.15 -28.95 -7.08
CA PRO A 800 2.59 -28.02 -8.13
C PRO A 800 2.23 -26.58 -7.78
N LEU A 801 3.02 -25.62 -8.26
CA LEU A 801 2.73 -24.18 -8.10
C LEU A 801 1.76 -23.71 -9.19
N ASP A 802 0.74 -22.93 -8.82
CA ASP A 802 -0.29 -22.46 -9.76
C ASP A 802 0.31 -21.63 -10.92
N ALA A 803 1.31 -20.78 -10.64
CA ALA A 803 1.98 -19.97 -11.65
C ALA A 803 3.09 -20.70 -12.44
N ALA A 804 3.52 -21.87 -11.98
CA ALA A 804 4.57 -22.68 -12.60
C ALA A 804 4.30 -24.17 -12.36
N PRO A 805 3.40 -24.81 -13.15
CA PRO A 805 2.95 -26.18 -12.91
C PRO A 805 4.06 -27.24 -12.95
N ASP A 806 5.17 -26.94 -13.64
CA ASP A 806 6.36 -27.81 -13.71
C ASP A 806 7.25 -27.70 -12.46
N ALA A 807 6.99 -26.73 -11.56
CA ALA A 807 7.65 -26.56 -10.28
C ALA A 807 6.74 -27.00 -9.13
N THR A 808 7.34 -27.57 -8.08
CA THR A 808 6.65 -27.97 -6.86
C THR A 808 7.13 -27.15 -5.67
N VAL A 809 6.40 -27.21 -4.55
CA VAL A 809 6.85 -26.60 -3.29
C VAL A 809 8.25 -27.12 -2.90
N ALA A 810 8.50 -28.42 -3.09
CA ALA A 810 9.79 -29.04 -2.86
C ALA A 810 10.91 -28.47 -3.77
N SER A 811 10.66 -28.34 -5.08
CA SER A 811 11.67 -27.77 -5.99
C SER A 811 11.90 -26.28 -5.75
N ALA A 812 10.88 -25.52 -5.36
CA ALA A 812 11.02 -24.13 -4.96
C ALA A 812 11.87 -23.96 -3.70
N ALA A 813 11.66 -24.80 -2.68
CA ALA A 813 12.49 -24.81 -1.48
C ALA A 813 13.95 -25.17 -1.79
N GLN A 814 14.18 -26.17 -2.66
CA GLN A 814 15.52 -26.57 -3.10
C GLN A 814 16.22 -25.41 -3.83
N ALA A 815 15.51 -24.72 -4.72
CA ALA A 815 16.03 -23.55 -5.44
C ALA A 815 16.34 -22.37 -4.51
N LEU A 816 15.50 -22.10 -3.50
CA LEU A 816 15.76 -21.06 -2.49
C LEU A 816 17.02 -21.37 -1.67
N LEU A 817 17.14 -22.61 -1.18
CA LEU A 817 18.31 -23.04 -0.41
C LEU A 817 19.60 -23.00 -1.25
N TYR A 818 19.53 -23.38 -2.53
CA TYR A 818 20.66 -23.25 -3.45
C TYR A 818 21.03 -21.78 -3.71
N THR A 819 20.04 -20.93 -3.98
CA THR A 819 20.26 -19.50 -4.30
C THR A 819 20.88 -18.75 -3.11
N HIS A 820 20.43 -19.04 -1.89
CA HIS A 820 20.90 -18.39 -0.65
C HIS A 820 21.96 -19.19 0.12
N ARG A 821 22.59 -20.20 -0.51
CA ARG A 821 23.52 -21.15 0.14
C ARG A 821 24.65 -20.49 0.95
N HIS A 822 25.18 -19.37 0.46
CA HIS A 822 26.34 -18.66 1.03
C HIS A 822 26.11 -18.02 2.40
N ARG A 823 24.87 -17.97 2.89
CA ARG A 823 24.53 -17.26 4.14
C ARG A 823 24.92 -18.04 5.40
N ALA A 824 24.78 -19.37 5.39
CA ALA A 824 25.12 -20.25 6.51
C ALA A 824 25.36 -21.68 6.01
N LEU A 825 26.49 -21.90 5.32
CA LEU A 825 26.80 -23.18 4.67
C LEU A 825 26.93 -24.35 5.66
N ASP A 826 27.57 -24.13 6.81
CA ASP A 826 27.84 -25.20 7.78
C ASP A 826 26.53 -25.72 8.41
N GLY A 827 25.61 -24.81 8.76
CA GLY A 827 24.27 -25.16 9.26
C GLY A 827 23.36 -25.76 8.18
N LEU A 828 23.47 -25.29 6.94
CA LEU A 828 22.76 -25.86 5.79
C LEU A 828 23.17 -27.31 5.57
N ALA A 829 24.46 -27.61 5.55
CA ALA A 829 24.97 -28.96 5.35
C ALA A 829 24.44 -29.91 6.44
N ASP A 830 24.45 -29.48 7.71
CA ASP A 830 23.90 -30.25 8.82
C ASP A 830 22.39 -30.52 8.66
N ALA A 831 21.62 -29.52 8.26
CA ALA A 831 20.18 -29.67 8.04
C ALA A 831 19.87 -30.62 6.87
N LEU A 832 20.65 -30.57 5.79
CA LEU A 832 20.49 -31.42 4.62
C LEU A 832 20.78 -32.88 4.94
N VAL A 833 21.91 -33.16 5.62
CA VAL A 833 22.29 -34.54 5.96
C VAL A 833 21.31 -35.19 6.93
N ASP A 834 20.78 -34.42 7.90
CA ASP A 834 19.81 -34.93 8.87
C ASP A 834 18.46 -35.29 8.23
N SER A 835 18.14 -34.73 7.06
CA SER A 835 16.87 -35.01 6.38
C SER A 835 16.84 -36.37 5.68
N GLY A 836 17.99 -36.87 5.22
CA GLY A 836 18.09 -38.08 4.40
C GLY A 836 17.26 -38.07 3.11
N HIS A 837 16.89 -36.90 2.59
CA HIS A 837 16.04 -36.77 1.41
C HIS A 837 16.87 -36.71 0.11
N ALA A 838 16.38 -37.30 -0.99
CA ALA A 838 17.10 -37.33 -2.28
C ALA A 838 17.50 -35.93 -2.79
N ARG A 839 16.57 -34.95 -2.73
CA ARG A 839 16.84 -33.53 -3.04
C ARG A 839 17.91 -32.89 -2.14
N ALA A 840 18.03 -33.34 -0.90
CA ALA A 840 19.07 -32.88 0.01
C ALA A 840 20.43 -33.43 -0.40
N ASP A 841 20.48 -34.70 -0.82
CA ASP A 841 21.68 -35.33 -1.36
C ASP A 841 22.14 -34.68 -2.67
N GLU A 842 21.21 -34.28 -3.54
CA GLU A 842 21.49 -33.50 -4.76
C GLU A 842 22.12 -32.15 -4.40
N LEU A 843 21.54 -31.43 -3.43
CA LEU A 843 22.07 -30.13 -3.01
C LEU A 843 23.44 -30.28 -2.33
N LEU A 844 23.63 -31.29 -1.48
CA LEU A 844 24.93 -31.62 -0.89
C LEU A 844 25.98 -32.02 -1.95
N ALA A 845 25.56 -32.67 -3.04
CA ALA A 845 26.44 -32.98 -4.16
C ALA A 845 26.87 -31.69 -4.89
N ALA A 846 25.92 -30.80 -5.18
CA ALA A 846 26.22 -29.49 -5.78
C ALA A 846 27.16 -28.66 -4.89
N LEU A 847 26.93 -28.66 -3.56
CA LEU A 847 27.82 -27.99 -2.60
C LEU A 847 29.22 -28.61 -2.55
N ALA A 848 29.36 -29.92 -2.74
CA ALA A 848 30.67 -30.57 -2.76
C ALA A 848 31.50 -30.20 -3.99
N GLU A 849 30.85 -29.83 -5.09
CA GLU A 849 31.49 -29.37 -6.33
C GLU A 849 31.81 -27.87 -6.27
N GLU A 850 30.83 -27.04 -5.91
CA GLU A 850 30.95 -25.59 -5.95
C GLU A 850 31.64 -25.00 -4.71
N GLU A 851 31.42 -25.59 -3.52
CA GLU A 851 31.86 -25.08 -2.21
C GLU A 851 32.59 -26.18 -1.40
N PRO A 852 33.65 -26.82 -1.94
CA PRO A 852 34.27 -28.01 -1.35
C PRO A 852 34.80 -27.77 0.06
N ALA A 853 35.29 -26.56 0.37
CA ALA A 853 35.81 -26.21 1.69
C ALA A 853 34.73 -26.30 2.79
N ALA A 854 33.49 -25.89 2.49
CA ALA A 854 32.39 -25.98 3.45
C ALA A 854 31.98 -27.44 3.71
N VAL A 855 31.91 -28.25 2.65
CA VAL A 855 31.64 -29.68 2.79
C VAL A 855 32.77 -30.38 3.55
N CYS A 856 34.04 -30.03 3.34
CA CYS A 856 35.17 -30.59 4.10
C CYS A 856 35.05 -30.33 5.61
N ARG A 857 34.66 -29.11 6.02
CA ARG A 857 34.37 -28.81 7.44
C ARG A 857 33.17 -29.59 7.97
N ALA A 858 32.13 -29.76 7.16
CA ALA A 858 30.94 -30.50 7.56
C ALA A 858 31.24 -32.00 7.77
N VAL A 859 31.93 -32.64 6.82
CA VAL A 859 32.25 -34.07 6.92
C VAL A 859 33.21 -34.39 8.07
N ASP A 860 34.15 -33.49 8.40
CA ASP A 860 35.02 -33.66 9.57
C ASP A 860 34.20 -33.68 10.86
N ARG A 861 33.26 -32.74 11.02
CA ARG A 861 32.31 -32.73 12.15
C ARG A 861 31.46 -34.01 12.18
N TRP A 862 30.96 -34.45 11.03
CA TRP A 862 30.11 -35.65 10.95
C TRP A 862 30.86 -36.96 11.21
N ALA A 863 32.14 -37.04 10.88
CA ALA A 863 32.97 -38.22 11.16
C ALA A 863 33.23 -38.40 12.66
N GLN A 864 33.21 -37.31 13.42
CA GLN A 864 33.36 -37.29 14.88
C GLN A 864 32.03 -37.54 15.62
N ASP A 865 30.90 -37.57 14.91
CA ASP A 865 29.57 -37.82 15.49
C ASP A 865 29.36 -39.30 15.85
N GLU A 866 28.70 -39.56 16.97
CA GLU A 866 28.41 -40.92 17.44
C GLU A 866 27.43 -41.66 16.51
N ARG A 867 26.52 -40.93 15.84
CA ARG A 867 25.46 -41.48 15.00
C ARG A 867 26.06 -42.14 13.74
N PRO A 868 25.76 -43.43 13.48
CA PRO A 868 26.35 -44.16 12.34
C PRO A 868 25.93 -43.56 10.98
N GLY A 869 24.75 -42.95 10.89
CA GLY A 869 24.27 -42.27 9.67
C GLY A 869 25.14 -41.07 9.28
N ARG A 870 25.54 -40.23 10.25
CA ARG A 870 26.41 -39.08 9.98
C ARG A 870 27.83 -39.50 9.59
N ARG A 871 28.37 -40.55 10.21
CA ARG A 871 29.65 -41.15 9.78
C ARG A 871 29.59 -41.73 8.37
N ALA A 872 28.47 -42.35 7.98
CA ALA A 872 28.27 -42.83 6.61
C ALA A 872 28.19 -41.67 5.59
N ALA A 873 27.48 -40.59 5.94
CA ALA A 873 27.41 -39.39 5.12
C ALA A 873 28.78 -38.69 4.99
N ALA A 874 29.57 -38.62 6.07
CA ALA A 874 30.93 -38.11 6.05
C ALA A 874 31.81 -38.84 5.03
N ALA A 875 31.72 -40.17 5.01
CA ALA A 875 32.45 -41.00 4.05
C ALA A 875 31.99 -40.75 2.60
N ALA A 876 30.69 -40.67 2.36
CA ALA A 876 30.13 -40.49 1.02
C ALA A 876 30.40 -39.09 0.45
N HIS A 877 30.06 -38.04 1.20
CA HIS A 877 30.24 -36.65 0.76
C HIS A 877 31.70 -36.21 0.83
N GLY A 878 32.51 -36.78 1.74
CA GLY A 878 33.95 -36.54 1.78
C GLY A 878 34.62 -36.99 0.49
N LEU A 879 34.26 -38.15 -0.05
CA LEU A 879 34.79 -38.63 -1.34
C LEU A 879 34.38 -37.75 -2.52
N ARG A 880 33.17 -37.18 -2.50
CA ARG A 880 32.70 -36.23 -3.52
C ARG A 880 33.48 -34.92 -3.44
N ALA A 881 33.58 -34.33 -2.25
CA ALA A 881 34.33 -33.08 -2.05
C ALA A 881 35.82 -33.24 -2.42
N ALA A 882 36.43 -34.38 -2.09
CA ALA A 882 37.83 -34.69 -2.41
C ALA A 882 38.16 -34.69 -3.91
N ALA A 883 37.16 -34.73 -4.80
CA ALA A 883 37.38 -34.58 -6.25
C ALA A 883 37.58 -33.12 -6.68
N HIS A 884 37.05 -32.17 -5.91
CA HIS A 884 37.06 -30.74 -6.22
C HIS A 884 37.99 -29.94 -5.30
N THR A 885 38.49 -30.57 -4.23
CA THR A 885 39.45 -29.93 -3.31
C THR A 885 40.82 -29.68 -3.94
N THR A 886 41.25 -28.42 -3.93
CA THR A 886 42.61 -28.03 -4.35
C THR A 886 43.46 -27.47 -3.21
N ALA A 887 42.86 -26.90 -2.16
CA ALA A 887 43.57 -26.30 -1.02
C ALA A 887 44.14 -27.37 -0.07
N GLU A 888 45.29 -27.07 0.56
CA GLU A 888 45.91 -27.99 1.53
C GLU A 888 45.10 -28.09 2.83
N ALA A 889 44.51 -27.00 3.31
CA ALA A 889 43.69 -27.00 4.54
C ALA A 889 42.47 -27.92 4.43
N ASP A 890 41.82 -27.92 3.27
CA ASP A 890 40.68 -28.81 3.00
C ASP A 890 41.12 -30.29 2.92
N ARG A 891 42.28 -30.56 2.30
CA ARG A 891 42.87 -31.91 2.28
C ARG A 891 43.23 -32.38 3.69
N GLU A 892 43.70 -31.48 4.53
CA GLU A 892 43.99 -31.75 5.94
C GLU A 892 42.72 -32.11 6.72
N LEU A 893 41.61 -31.40 6.53
CA LEU A 893 40.31 -31.76 7.11
C LEU A 893 39.83 -33.14 6.63
N LEU A 894 39.95 -33.45 5.34
CA LEU A 894 39.60 -34.78 4.81
C LEU A 894 40.51 -35.89 5.37
N ARG A 895 41.79 -35.58 5.62
CA ARG A 895 42.73 -36.49 6.28
C ARG A 895 42.29 -36.78 7.72
N TYR A 896 41.93 -35.75 8.49
CA TYR A 896 41.40 -35.93 9.85
C TYR A 896 40.09 -36.71 9.85
N THR A 897 39.18 -36.39 8.92
CA THR A 897 37.92 -37.12 8.70
C THR A 897 38.19 -38.61 8.48
N ALA A 898 39.10 -38.94 7.56
CA ALA A 898 39.43 -40.33 7.23
C ALA A 898 40.06 -41.09 8.40
N LEU A 899 40.95 -40.46 9.16
CA LEU A 899 41.55 -41.06 10.35
C LEU A 899 40.52 -41.31 11.45
N SER A 900 39.59 -40.37 11.65
CA SER A 900 38.46 -40.53 12.58
C SER A 900 37.56 -41.69 12.19
N LEU A 901 37.23 -41.82 10.89
CA LEU A 901 36.43 -42.95 10.38
C LEU A 901 37.12 -44.31 10.55
N LEU A 902 38.45 -44.37 10.41
CA LEU A 902 39.23 -45.60 10.65
C LEU A 902 39.34 -45.98 12.12
N ALA A 903 39.32 -44.99 13.03
CA ALA A 903 39.39 -45.20 14.47
C ALA A 903 38.02 -45.55 15.08
N ALA A 904 36.92 -45.26 14.38
CA ALA A 904 35.58 -45.37 14.92
C ALA A 904 35.15 -46.84 15.14
N PRO A 905 34.64 -47.20 16.33
CA PRO A 905 34.18 -48.56 16.61
C PRO A 905 33.01 -48.95 15.69
N GLY A 906 33.05 -50.16 15.14
CA GLY A 906 32.09 -50.66 14.14
C GLY A 906 32.21 -50.04 12.74
N GLY A 907 33.28 -49.28 12.47
CA GLY A 907 33.51 -48.56 11.21
C GLY A 907 34.08 -49.40 10.06
N GLU A 908 34.14 -50.73 10.18
CA GLU A 908 34.79 -51.61 9.19
C GLU A 908 34.22 -51.45 7.79
N ALA A 909 32.89 -51.28 7.70
CA ALA A 909 32.20 -51.02 6.44
C ALA A 909 32.56 -49.67 5.81
N LEU A 910 33.15 -48.72 6.54
CA LEU A 910 33.54 -47.39 6.05
C LEU A 910 35.05 -47.30 5.72
N HIS A 911 35.84 -48.33 6.05
CA HIS A 911 37.28 -48.33 5.84
C HIS A 911 37.69 -48.14 4.37
N GLY A 912 36.92 -48.70 3.42
CA GLY A 912 37.16 -48.50 1.98
C GLY A 912 37.14 -47.02 1.60
N ALA A 913 36.10 -46.29 2.04
CA ALA A 913 35.97 -44.86 1.76
C ALA A 913 37.03 -44.01 2.48
N ALA A 914 37.33 -44.33 3.74
CA ALA A 914 38.36 -43.63 4.50
C ALA A 914 39.76 -43.80 3.87
N LEU A 915 40.11 -45.01 3.43
CA LEU A 915 41.38 -45.27 2.74
C LEU A 915 41.44 -44.60 1.37
N ALA A 916 40.32 -44.49 0.66
CA ALA A 916 40.25 -43.74 -0.59
C ALA A 916 40.56 -42.25 -0.41
N LEU A 917 40.11 -41.62 0.67
CA LEU A 917 40.48 -40.23 1.02
C LEU A 917 41.99 -40.09 1.27
N LEU A 918 42.56 -41.00 2.07
CA LEU A 918 44.00 -40.99 2.40
C LEU A 918 44.90 -41.29 1.19
N VAL A 919 44.43 -42.07 0.21
CA VAL A 919 45.19 -42.33 -1.02
C VAL A 919 45.15 -41.16 -1.99
N ARG A 920 44.05 -40.41 -2.03
CA ARG A 920 43.96 -39.18 -2.83
C ARG A 920 44.92 -38.11 -2.32
N ASP A 921 45.06 -37.96 -1.00
CA ASP A 921 46.00 -37.03 -0.38
C ASP A 921 47.48 -37.41 -0.62
N PRO A 922 48.26 -36.59 -1.36
CA PRO A 922 49.67 -36.90 -1.64
C PRO A 922 50.54 -37.14 -0.40
N ALA A 923 50.25 -36.48 0.73
CA ALA A 923 51.07 -36.58 1.94
C ALA A 923 50.93 -37.92 2.66
N THR A 924 49.73 -38.53 2.61
CA THR A 924 49.45 -39.80 3.30
C THR A 924 49.41 -41.00 2.36
N ARG A 925 49.31 -40.76 1.04
CA ARG A 925 49.21 -41.80 -0.01
C ARG A 925 50.16 -42.97 0.17
N ALA A 926 51.47 -42.71 0.26
CA ALA A 926 52.48 -43.78 0.32
C ALA A 926 52.27 -44.73 1.50
N ARG A 927 51.80 -44.22 2.65
CA ARG A 927 51.58 -45.00 3.88
C ARG A 927 50.36 -45.93 3.77
N TYR A 928 49.29 -45.49 3.12
CA TYR A 928 48.01 -46.21 3.11
C TYR A 928 47.71 -46.95 1.80
N LEU A 929 48.47 -46.68 0.73
CA LEU A 929 48.25 -47.25 -0.61
C LEU A 929 48.17 -48.78 -0.59
N GLY A 930 49.08 -49.47 0.08
CA GLY A 930 49.08 -50.95 0.10
C GLY A 930 47.80 -51.55 0.69
N ARG A 931 47.21 -50.91 1.71
CA ARG A 931 45.94 -51.35 2.32
C ARG A 931 44.75 -51.05 1.41
N ALA A 932 44.76 -49.89 0.75
CA ALA A 932 43.72 -49.51 -0.21
C ALA A 932 43.70 -50.41 -1.46
N LEU A 933 44.87 -50.73 -2.02
CA LEU A 933 44.99 -51.61 -3.19
C LEU A 933 44.50 -53.04 -2.89
N ARG A 934 44.70 -53.52 -1.66
CA ARG A 934 44.17 -54.82 -1.21
C ARG A 934 42.63 -54.82 -1.22
N LEU A 935 42.00 -53.87 -0.53
CA LEU A 935 40.53 -53.74 -0.50
C LEU A 935 39.96 -53.53 -1.91
N PHE A 936 40.64 -52.75 -2.75
CA PHE A 936 40.26 -52.58 -4.15
C PHE A 936 40.28 -53.89 -4.92
N SER A 937 41.36 -54.69 -4.78
CA SER A 937 41.49 -55.98 -5.46
C SER A 937 40.48 -57.04 -4.96
N GLU A 938 40.18 -57.03 -3.67
CA GLU A 938 39.16 -57.88 -3.02
C GLU A 938 37.74 -57.44 -3.37
N GLY A 939 37.57 -56.19 -3.78
CA GLY A 939 36.35 -55.70 -4.38
C GLY A 939 35.40 -54.95 -3.47
N ASP A 940 35.93 -54.25 -2.48
CA ASP A 940 35.17 -53.36 -1.61
C ASP A 940 34.37 -52.34 -2.43
N ALA A 941 33.04 -52.33 -2.25
CA ALA A 941 32.12 -51.48 -3.00
C ALA A 941 32.26 -49.98 -2.68
N ARG A 942 32.89 -49.62 -1.55
CA ARG A 942 33.11 -48.24 -1.11
C ARG A 942 34.53 -47.74 -1.41
N MET A 943 35.32 -48.52 -2.15
CA MET A 943 36.62 -48.10 -2.69
C MET A 943 36.46 -47.64 -4.15
N PRO A 944 36.29 -46.32 -4.41
CA PRO A 944 36.11 -45.83 -5.77
C PRO A 944 37.38 -45.97 -6.60
N VAL A 945 37.20 -46.40 -7.85
CA VAL A 945 38.27 -46.57 -8.85
C VAL A 945 39.07 -45.28 -9.04
N SER A 946 38.39 -44.12 -9.04
CA SER A 946 39.03 -42.81 -9.23
C SER A 946 40.01 -42.44 -8.11
N ALA A 947 39.78 -42.90 -6.86
CA ALA A 947 40.73 -42.68 -5.77
C ALA A 947 42.01 -43.49 -5.93
N VAL A 948 41.88 -44.73 -6.44
CA VAL A 948 43.03 -45.58 -6.76
C VAL A 948 43.78 -45.05 -7.98
N ALA A 949 43.05 -44.60 -9.01
CA ALA A 949 43.63 -43.99 -10.21
C ALA A 949 44.42 -42.70 -9.90
N ALA A 950 44.01 -41.92 -8.90
CA ALA A 950 44.76 -40.72 -8.46
C ALA A 950 46.19 -41.02 -7.98
N ALA A 951 46.50 -42.26 -7.60
CA ALA A 951 47.85 -42.68 -7.22
C ALA A 951 48.76 -43.03 -8.43
N LEU A 952 48.20 -43.23 -9.64
CA LEU A 952 48.93 -43.63 -10.85
C LEU A 952 50.16 -42.77 -11.17
N PRO A 953 50.11 -41.43 -11.09
CA PRO A 953 51.28 -40.59 -11.39
C PRO A 953 52.47 -40.84 -10.47
N SER A 954 52.22 -41.32 -9.25
CA SER A 954 53.24 -41.53 -8.22
C SER A 954 53.65 -42.99 -8.03
N HIS A 955 52.73 -43.95 -8.25
CA HIS A 955 52.93 -45.37 -7.98
C HIS A 955 52.34 -46.25 -9.10
N PRO A 956 52.78 -46.09 -10.36
CA PRO A 956 52.13 -46.69 -11.51
C PRO A 956 52.11 -48.22 -11.45
N GLU A 957 53.23 -48.86 -11.09
CA GLU A 957 53.32 -50.33 -11.11
C GLU A 957 52.38 -51.00 -10.10
N ALA A 958 52.35 -50.49 -8.86
CA ALA A 958 51.50 -51.04 -7.80
C ALA A 958 50.01 -50.87 -8.12
N VAL A 959 49.63 -49.71 -8.66
CA VAL A 959 48.24 -49.43 -9.03
C VAL A 959 47.82 -50.31 -10.21
N LEU A 960 48.61 -50.34 -11.30
CA LEU A 960 48.30 -51.17 -12.47
C LEU A 960 48.18 -52.65 -12.09
N ALA A 961 49.05 -53.18 -11.22
CA ALA A 961 48.97 -54.55 -10.71
C ALA A 961 47.64 -54.82 -9.97
N ALA A 962 47.15 -53.88 -9.17
CA ALA A 962 45.87 -54.02 -8.48
C ALA A 962 44.68 -54.00 -9.44
N PHE A 963 44.71 -53.16 -10.49
CA PHE A 963 43.72 -53.22 -11.58
C PHE A 963 43.77 -54.58 -12.28
N ARG A 964 44.96 -55.15 -12.51
CA ARG A 964 45.08 -56.50 -13.08
C ARG A 964 44.44 -57.56 -12.21
N ALA A 965 44.76 -57.55 -10.91
CA ALA A 965 44.16 -58.46 -9.94
C ALA A 965 42.63 -58.31 -9.89
N ARG A 966 42.11 -57.08 -10.00
CA ARG A 966 40.67 -56.81 -9.93
C ARG A 966 39.87 -57.41 -11.09
N TRP A 967 40.44 -57.57 -12.28
CA TRP A 967 39.74 -58.22 -13.39
C TRP A 967 39.51 -59.71 -13.20
N HIS A 968 40.37 -60.36 -12.42
CA HIS A 968 40.28 -61.78 -12.13
C HIS A 968 39.35 -62.07 -10.94
N ALA A 969 38.92 -61.05 -10.20
CA ALA A 969 38.00 -61.18 -9.08
C ALA A 969 36.52 -61.08 -9.55
N PRO A 970 35.58 -61.83 -8.94
CA PRO A 970 34.15 -61.57 -9.10
C PRO A 970 33.85 -60.16 -8.57
N GLY A 971 33.27 -59.30 -9.41
CA GLY A 971 33.19 -57.86 -9.10
C GLY A 971 32.70 -57.01 -10.28
N PRO A 972 32.60 -55.68 -10.09
CA PRO A 972 31.70 -54.77 -10.78
C PRO A 972 31.87 -54.80 -12.29
N ALA A 973 30.81 -54.37 -12.98
CA ALA A 973 30.80 -54.22 -14.43
C ALA A 973 32.07 -53.49 -14.88
N ALA A 974 32.79 -54.04 -15.86
CA ALA A 974 34.03 -53.47 -16.38
C ALA A 974 33.90 -51.97 -16.78
N ALA A 975 32.66 -51.51 -17.01
CA ALA A 975 32.29 -50.12 -17.25
C ALA A 975 32.71 -49.17 -16.13
N ASP A 976 32.54 -49.53 -14.85
CA ASP A 976 32.86 -48.64 -13.72
C ASP A 976 34.37 -48.43 -13.56
N VAL A 977 35.12 -49.52 -13.75
CA VAL A 977 36.59 -49.54 -13.68
C VAL A 977 37.20 -48.72 -14.81
N LEU A 978 36.67 -48.87 -16.03
CA LEU A 978 37.13 -48.11 -17.18
C LEU A 978 36.68 -46.65 -17.12
N GLY A 979 35.49 -46.36 -16.59
CA GLY A 979 35.01 -45.01 -16.35
C GLY A 979 35.95 -44.20 -15.46
N GLY A 980 36.46 -44.80 -14.38
CA GLY A 980 37.41 -44.14 -13.47
C GLY A 980 38.82 -43.93 -14.02
N LEU A 981 39.13 -44.45 -15.21
CA LEU A 981 40.42 -44.30 -15.88
C LEU A 981 40.39 -43.29 -17.05
N VAL A 982 39.22 -42.75 -17.39
CA VAL A 982 39.06 -41.81 -18.51
C VAL A 982 39.94 -40.57 -18.35
N ASP A 983 40.03 -40.04 -17.12
CA ASP A 983 40.76 -38.81 -16.80
C ASP A 983 42.29 -38.96 -16.81
N VAL A 984 42.82 -40.17 -17.05
CA VAL A 984 44.27 -40.43 -17.12
C VAL A 984 44.79 -40.05 -18.50
N THR A 985 45.04 -38.76 -18.69
CA THR A 985 45.37 -38.15 -19.99
C THR A 985 46.88 -38.05 -20.27
N THR A 986 47.74 -38.23 -19.27
CA THR A 986 49.20 -38.13 -19.43
C THR A 986 49.70 -39.20 -20.41
N PRO A 987 50.41 -38.84 -21.51
CA PRO A 987 50.71 -39.79 -22.60
C PRO A 987 51.34 -41.12 -22.13
N ALA A 988 52.38 -41.06 -21.29
CA ALA A 988 53.07 -42.25 -20.79
C ALA A 988 52.19 -43.15 -19.88
N LEU A 989 51.20 -42.57 -19.18
CA LEU A 989 50.25 -43.33 -18.38
C LEU A 989 49.08 -43.83 -19.23
N ALA A 990 48.62 -43.03 -20.19
CA ALA A 990 47.56 -43.38 -21.13
C ALA A 990 47.95 -44.58 -22.00
N GLU A 991 49.22 -44.70 -22.43
CA GLU A 991 49.75 -45.90 -23.10
C GLU A 991 49.67 -47.15 -22.21
N ARG A 992 50.02 -47.00 -20.93
CA ARG A 992 49.96 -48.09 -19.95
C ARG A 992 48.52 -48.49 -19.64
N VAL A 993 47.60 -47.52 -19.54
CA VAL A 993 46.15 -47.76 -19.41
C VAL A 993 45.60 -48.41 -20.69
N ALA A 994 46.06 -48.01 -21.87
CA ALA A 994 45.69 -48.67 -23.12
C ALA A 994 46.14 -50.15 -23.15
N ALA A 995 47.35 -50.45 -22.67
CA ALA A 995 47.78 -51.84 -22.47
C ALA A 995 46.87 -52.58 -21.47
N LEU A 996 46.50 -51.91 -20.38
CA LEU A 996 45.59 -52.41 -19.36
C LEU A 996 44.19 -52.74 -19.96
N VAL A 997 43.65 -51.91 -20.86
CA VAL A 997 42.38 -52.19 -21.58
C VAL A 997 42.51 -53.40 -22.51
N ARG A 998 43.66 -53.60 -23.16
CA ARG A 998 43.92 -54.81 -23.97
C ARG A 998 43.97 -56.07 -23.12
N ASP A 999 44.66 -56.02 -21.98
CA ASP A 999 44.72 -57.13 -21.02
C ASP A 999 43.31 -57.51 -20.54
N LEU A 1000 42.46 -56.52 -20.24
CA LEU A 1000 41.05 -56.74 -19.90
C LEU A 1000 40.29 -57.45 -21.02
N LEU A 1001 40.39 -56.98 -22.27
CA LEU A 1001 39.67 -57.59 -23.40
C LEU A 1001 40.19 -58.99 -23.74
N ALA A 1002 41.46 -59.28 -23.46
CA ALA A 1002 42.02 -60.62 -23.61
C ALA A 1002 41.51 -61.60 -22.55
N VAL A 1003 41.26 -61.13 -21.32
CA VAL A 1003 40.74 -61.97 -20.22
C VAL A 1003 39.21 -62.05 -20.22
N ARG A 1004 38.51 -60.98 -20.62
CA ARG A 1004 37.05 -60.82 -20.58
C ARG A 1004 36.52 -60.17 -21.87
N PRO A 1005 36.34 -60.93 -22.96
CA PRO A 1005 35.81 -60.38 -24.22
C PRO A 1005 34.39 -59.82 -24.09
N GLU A 1006 33.60 -60.26 -23.11
CA GLU A 1006 32.30 -59.70 -22.78
C GLU A 1006 32.35 -58.23 -22.33
N ALA A 1007 33.51 -57.72 -21.92
CA ALA A 1007 33.71 -56.31 -21.55
C ALA A 1007 33.85 -55.37 -22.76
N GLY A 1008 33.64 -55.86 -23.99
CA GLY A 1008 33.76 -55.11 -25.23
C GLY A 1008 32.99 -53.79 -25.25
N GLU A 1009 31.74 -53.77 -24.76
CA GLU A 1009 30.91 -52.56 -24.72
C GLU A 1009 31.47 -51.48 -23.78
N ALA A 1010 31.96 -51.90 -22.60
CA ALA A 1010 32.58 -51.01 -21.63
C ALA A 1010 33.89 -50.40 -22.16
N ALA A 1011 34.70 -51.21 -22.85
CA ALA A 1011 35.93 -50.75 -23.51
C ALA A 1011 35.64 -49.79 -24.66
N ALA A 1012 34.63 -50.08 -25.47
CA ALA A 1012 34.17 -49.20 -26.53
C ALA A 1012 33.70 -47.85 -25.96
N ALA A 1013 32.91 -47.84 -24.89
CA ALA A 1013 32.45 -46.61 -24.24
C ALA A 1013 33.60 -45.77 -23.66
N TYR A 1014 34.62 -46.41 -23.06
CA TYR A 1014 35.86 -45.75 -22.64
C TYR A 1014 36.58 -45.09 -23.82
N VAL A 1015 36.80 -45.84 -24.90
CA VAL A 1015 37.45 -45.30 -26.10
C VAL A 1015 36.63 -44.17 -26.72
N GLY A 1016 35.29 -44.27 -26.72
CA GLY A 1016 34.40 -43.22 -27.20
C GLY A 1016 34.60 -41.90 -26.45
N ARG A 1017 34.57 -41.94 -25.12
CA ARG A 1017 34.81 -40.74 -24.29
C ARG A 1017 36.22 -40.17 -24.53
N ARG A 1018 37.23 -41.03 -24.64
CA ARG A 1018 38.62 -40.61 -24.93
C ARG A 1018 38.76 -39.99 -26.33
N LEU A 1019 38.00 -40.45 -27.32
CA LEU A 1019 37.98 -39.88 -28.68
C LEU A 1019 37.34 -38.49 -28.72
N ASP A 1020 36.50 -38.13 -27.74
CA ASP A 1020 35.84 -36.82 -27.64
C ASP A 1020 36.75 -35.73 -27.06
N GLU A 1021 37.91 -36.08 -26.49
CA GLU A 1021 38.89 -35.14 -25.92
C GLU A 1021 39.76 -34.42 -26.98
N GLY A 1022 39.63 -34.77 -28.26
CA GLY A 1022 40.30 -34.10 -29.38
C GLY A 1022 41.49 -34.84 -29.99
N PRO A 1023 42.24 -34.22 -30.93
CA PRO A 1023 43.18 -34.92 -31.81
C PRO A 1023 44.45 -35.45 -31.12
N GLY A 1024 44.77 -34.98 -29.91
CA GLY A 1024 45.97 -35.38 -29.15
C GLY A 1024 45.97 -36.82 -28.62
N VAL A 1025 44.85 -37.55 -28.75
CA VAL A 1025 44.73 -38.95 -28.29
C VAL A 1025 45.13 -39.99 -29.33
N ARG A 1026 45.44 -39.55 -30.57
CA ARG A 1026 45.72 -40.42 -31.72
C ARG A 1026 46.83 -41.45 -31.43
N ASP A 1027 47.97 -41.00 -30.90
CA ASP A 1027 49.15 -41.84 -30.70
C ASP A 1027 48.92 -42.98 -29.71
N VAL A 1028 47.98 -42.79 -28.77
CA VAL A 1028 47.62 -43.79 -27.75
C VAL A 1028 46.46 -44.68 -28.20
N LEU A 1029 45.40 -44.08 -28.75
CA LEU A 1029 44.17 -44.81 -29.08
C LEU A 1029 44.25 -45.54 -30.41
N PHE A 1030 44.97 -45.02 -31.41
CA PHE A 1030 45.06 -45.68 -32.71
C PHE A 1030 45.70 -47.08 -32.61
N PRO A 1031 46.85 -47.28 -31.94
CA PRO A 1031 47.43 -48.62 -31.76
C PRO A 1031 46.55 -49.56 -30.93
N LEU A 1032 45.88 -49.02 -29.89
CA LEU A 1032 44.95 -49.77 -29.05
C LEU A 1032 43.78 -50.31 -29.86
N VAL A 1033 43.04 -49.43 -30.51
CA VAL A 1033 41.83 -49.77 -31.26
C VAL A 1033 42.19 -50.60 -32.47
N ALA A 1034 43.26 -50.27 -33.19
CA ALA A 1034 43.74 -51.12 -34.27
C ALA A 1034 44.02 -52.54 -33.77
N ALA A 1035 44.75 -52.73 -32.66
CA ALA A 1035 45.00 -54.07 -32.12
C ALA A 1035 43.70 -54.83 -31.77
N VAL A 1036 42.70 -54.15 -31.21
CA VAL A 1036 41.38 -54.73 -30.91
C VAL A 1036 40.64 -55.13 -32.20
N LEU A 1037 40.65 -54.26 -33.22
CA LEU A 1037 40.02 -54.53 -34.52
C LEU A 1037 40.70 -55.66 -35.30
N HIS A 1038 41.99 -55.93 -35.03
CA HIS A 1038 42.73 -57.07 -35.60
C HIS A 1038 42.58 -58.36 -34.77
N GLY A 1039 41.96 -58.30 -33.59
CA GLY A 1039 41.75 -59.45 -32.73
C GLY A 1039 40.70 -60.43 -33.30
N PRO A 1040 40.68 -61.70 -32.86
CA PRO A 1040 39.81 -62.74 -33.42
C PRO A 1040 38.34 -62.61 -33.01
N GLU A 1041 38.02 -61.99 -31.87
CA GLU A 1041 36.67 -61.96 -31.27
C GLU A 1041 35.68 -61.00 -31.97
N PRO A 1042 34.63 -61.52 -32.65
CA PRO A 1042 33.67 -60.68 -33.37
C PRO A 1042 32.78 -59.83 -32.44
N SER A 1043 32.44 -60.33 -31.25
CA SER A 1043 31.61 -59.61 -30.27
C SER A 1043 32.26 -58.30 -29.80
N VAL A 1044 33.59 -58.31 -29.61
CA VAL A 1044 34.36 -57.12 -29.23
C VAL A 1044 34.39 -56.12 -30.40
N ARG A 1045 34.66 -56.58 -31.63
CA ARG A 1045 34.66 -55.69 -32.81
C ARG A 1045 33.27 -55.07 -33.06
N ALA A 1046 32.21 -55.84 -32.86
CA ALA A 1046 30.83 -55.37 -32.95
C ALA A 1046 30.52 -54.27 -31.91
N ALA A 1047 31.02 -54.40 -30.67
CA ALA A 1047 30.82 -53.40 -29.61
C ALA A 1047 31.51 -52.05 -29.92
N PHE A 1048 32.64 -52.06 -30.62
CA PHE A 1048 33.34 -50.84 -31.03
C PHE A 1048 32.69 -50.13 -32.22
N ALA A 1049 31.90 -50.84 -33.04
CA ALA A 1049 31.31 -50.30 -34.26
C ALA A 1049 30.43 -49.05 -34.05
N PRO A 1050 29.50 -48.99 -33.06
CA PRO A 1050 28.70 -47.79 -32.79
C PRO A 1050 29.54 -46.57 -32.37
N VAL A 1051 30.62 -46.81 -31.62
CA VAL A 1051 31.52 -45.75 -31.16
C VAL A 1051 32.30 -45.16 -32.33
N LEU A 1052 32.83 -46.01 -33.21
CA LEU A 1052 33.56 -45.56 -34.41
C LEU A 1052 32.64 -44.92 -35.46
N ALA A 1053 31.36 -45.31 -35.48
CA ALA A 1053 30.34 -44.74 -36.36
C ALA A 1053 29.82 -43.36 -35.91
N GLY A 1054 30.05 -42.98 -34.64
CA GLY A 1054 29.64 -41.70 -34.07
C GLY A 1054 30.22 -40.46 -34.76
N PRO A 1055 29.73 -39.26 -34.40
CA PRO A 1055 30.23 -38.01 -34.96
C PRO A 1055 31.71 -37.83 -34.61
N GLY A 1056 32.51 -37.43 -35.60
CA GLY A 1056 33.88 -37.01 -35.37
C GLY A 1056 33.88 -35.65 -34.67
N GLY A 1057 34.57 -35.54 -33.54
CA GLY A 1057 34.68 -34.29 -32.79
C GLY A 1057 35.38 -33.21 -33.60
N ALA A 1058 34.63 -32.38 -34.31
CA ALA A 1058 35.03 -31.00 -34.57
C ALA A 1058 34.75 -30.24 -33.27
N GLY A 1059 35.77 -29.59 -32.71
CA GLY A 1059 35.82 -29.11 -31.33
C GLY A 1059 34.50 -28.57 -30.77
N ALA A 1060 34.08 -29.16 -29.64
CA ALA A 1060 33.13 -28.55 -28.73
C ALA A 1060 33.74 -27.24 -28.20
N GLY A 1061 33.39 -26.12 -28.83
CA GLY A 1061 33.92 -24.81 -28.48
C GLY A 1061 33.48 -23.71 -29.43
N ALA A 1062 32.17 -23.55 -29.67
CA ALA A 1062 31.56 -22.31 -30.16
C ALA A 1062 30.03 -22.34 -30.03
N SER A 1063 29.51 -22.21 -28.81
CA SER A 1063 28.24 -21.51 -28.61
C SER A 1063 28.51 -20.01 -28.71
N GLY A 1064 28.48 -19.48 -29.93
CA GLY A 1064 28.68 -18.06 -30.18
C GLY A 1064 28.27 -17.70 -31.60
N ALA A 1065 27.26 -16.83 -31.71
CA ALA A 1065 26.82 -16.25 -32.96
C ALA A 1065 27.99 -15.64 -33.74
N GLY A 1066 28.19 -16.08 -34.99
CA GLY A 1066 29.24 -15.57 -35.86
C GLY A 1066 28.98 -15.94 -37.32
N THR A 1067 28.81 -14.91 -38.13
CA THR A 1067 28.54 -14.86 -39.57
C THR A 1067 29.46 -15.76 -40.43
N PRO A 1068 29.00 -16.34 -41.56
CA PRO A 1068 29.88 -17.06 -42.47
C PRO A 1068 30.73 -16.07 -43.29
N GLY A 1069 32.03 -16.06 -43.03
CA GLY A 1069 33.06 -15.37 -43.83
C GLY A 1069 34.03 -16.40 -44.40
N ALA A 1070 34.30 -16.27 -45.69
CA ALA A 1070 35.22 -17.10 -46.47
C ALA A 1070 36.60 -17.25 -45.82
N ASP A 1071 37.18 -18.45 -45.92
CA ASP A 1071 38.47 -18.66 -46.56
C ASP A 1071 38.79 -20.16 -46.63
N ALA A 1072 38.55 -20.72 -47.82
CA ALA A 1072 39.14 -21.97 -48.24
C ALA A 1072 40.60 -21.69 -48.64
N SER A 1073 41.57 -22.13 -47.83
CA SER A 1073 42.82 -22.75 -48.26
C SER A 1073 43.81 -22.90 -47.10
N GLY A 1074 44.18 -24.14 -46.78
CA GLY A 1074 45.32 -24.46 -45.92
C GLY A 1074 44.99 -25.17 -44.61
N GLY A 1075 44.66 -26.47 -44.68
CA GLY A 1075 44.49 -27.31 -43.50
C GLY A 1075 43.77 -28.64 -43.74
N ALA A 1076 44.00 -29.28 -44.88
CA ALA A 1076 43.58 -30.67 -45.04
C ALA A 1076 44.40 -31.55 -44.07
N ALA A 1077 43.71 -32.47 -43.37
CA ALA A 1077 44.25 -33.60 -42.61
C ALA A 1077 44.61 -33.40 -41.11
N ALA A 1078 43.70 -32.85 -40.30
CA ALA A 1078 43.47 -33.45 -38.98
C ALA A 1078 42.27 -34.40 -39.12
N GLY A 1079 42.54 -35.59 -39.67
CA GLY A 1079 41.52 -36.56 -40.04
C GLY A 1079 40.64 -36.94 -38.86
N ASP A 1080 39.33 -37.10 -39.12
CA ASP A 1080 38.40 -37.69 -38.16
C ASP A 1080 38.90 -39.09 -37.77
N LEU A 1081 39.55 -39.18 -36.60
CA LEU A 1081 40.13 -40.41 -36.09
C LEU A 1081 39.09 -41.53 -35.96
N ARG A 1082 37.83 -41.20 -35.65
CA ARG A 1082 36.71 -42.16 -35.65
C ARG A 1082 36.48 -42.73 -37.04
N GLY A 1083 36.49 -41.87 -38.07
CA GLY A 1083 36.38 -42.24 -39.48
C GLY A 1083 37.55 -43.07 -40.00
N GLU A 1084 38.78 -42.74 -39.62
CA GLU A 1084 39.97 -43.53 -39.97
C GLU A 1084 39.91 -44.95 -39.37
N LEU A 1085 39.59 -45.05 -38.08
CA LEU A 1085 39.44 -46.33 -37.37
C LEU A 1085 38.24 -47.14 -37.87
N LEU A 1086 37.13 -46.49 -38.23
CA LEU A 1086 36.01 -47.12 -38.92
C LEU A 1086 36.43 -47.68 -40.29
N GLY A 1087 37.31 -46.96 -41.00
CA GLY A 1087 37.96 -47.42 -42.22
C GLY A 1087 38.75 -48.71 -42.00
N VAL A 1088 39.60 -48.74 -40.96
CA VAL A 1088 40.39 -49.92 -40.56
C VAL A 1088 39.48 -51.13 -40.26
N LEU A 1089 38.36 -50.92 -39.55
CA LEU A 1089 37.37 -51.97 -39.31
C LEU A 1089 36.79 -52.51 -40.64
N LEU A 1090 36.32 -51.63 -41.52
CA LEU A 1090 35.66 -52.01 -42.77
C LEU A 1090 36.59 -52.61 -43.84
N GLU A 1091 37.90 -52.38 -43.77
CA GLU A 1091 38.86 -52.95 -44.74
C GLU A 1091 39.00 -54.46 -44.65
N ARG A 1092 38.84 -55.03 -43.45
CA ARG A 1092 39.14 -56.44 -43.17
C ARG A 1092 37.94 -57.25 -42.69
N GLU A 1093 36.86 -56.59 -42.27
CA GLU A 1093 35.72 -57.26 -41.66
C GLU A 1093 34.92 -58.12 -42.65
N ARG A 1094 34.56 -59.32 -42.21
CA ARG A 1094 33.77 -60.31 -42.96
C ARG A 1094 32.60 -60.86 -42.14
N ASP A 1095 32.58 -60.64 -40.82
CA ASP A 1095 31.52 -61.10 -39.94
C ASP A 1095 30.26 -60.22 -40.08
N PRO A 1096 29.10 -60.81 -40.42
CA PRO A 1096 27.88 -60.05 -40.60
C PRO A 1096 27.36 -59.39 -39.31
N VAL A 1097 27.67 -59.91 -38.11
CA VAL A 1097 27.25 -59.31 -36.82
C VAL A 1097 27.94 -57.96 -36.59
N VAL A 1098 29.23 -57.87 -36.94
CA VAL A 1098 30.01 -56.63 -36.80
C VAL A 1098 29.54 -55.58 -37.80
N LEU A 1099 29.35 -55.98 -39.05
CA LEU A 1099 28.87 -55.07 -40.11
C LEU A 1099 27.43 -54.58 -39.83
N GLU A 1100 26.55 -55.43 -39.28
CA GLU A 1100 25.21 -55.03 -38.84
C GLU A 1100 25.28 -54.00 -37.69
N SER A 1101 26.25 -54.14 -36.78
CA SER A 1101 26.49 -53.17 -35.70
C SER A 1101 27.03 -51.82 -36.21
N VAL A 1102 27.85 -51.82 -37.27
CA VAL A 1102 28.26 -50.59 -37.98
C VAL A 1102 27.04 -49.89 -38.57
N VAL A 1103 26.15 -50.63 -39.24
CA VAL A 1103 24.94 -50.08 -39.85
C VAL A 1103 24.04 -49.40 -38.80
N ARG A 1104 23.79 -50.06 -37.67
CA ARG A 1104 23.02 -49.46 -36.55
C ARG A 1104 23.70 -48.23 -35.97
N GLY A 1105 25.02 -48.28 -35.80
CA GLY A 1105 25.82 -47.16 -35.30
C GLY A 1105 25.74 -45.92 -36.21
N VAL A 1106 25.92 -46.11 -37.51
CA VAL A 1106 25.87 -45.03 -38.51
C VAL A 1106 24.48 -44.41 -38.59
N ALA A 1107 23.42 -45.22 -38.51
CA ALA A 1107 22.05 -44.74 -38.55
C ALA A 1107 21.70 -43.87 -37.33
N ARG A 1108 22.05 -44.31 -36.11
CA ARG A 1108 21.85 -43.52 -34.87
C ARG A 1108 22.63 -42.20 -34.87
N ALA A 1109 23.81 -42.19 -35.52
CA ALA A 1109 24.64 -41.01 -35.63
C ALA A 1109 24.28 -40.09 -36.81
N ALA A 1110 23.27 -40.45 -37.63
CA ALA A 1110 22.96 -39.76 -38.89
C ALA A 1110 22.64 -38.27 -38.72
N ALA A 1111 21.90 -37.91 -37.66
CA ALA A 1111 21.53 -36.53 -37.35
C ALA A 1111 22.75 -35.64 -37.04
N ALA A 1112 23.82 -36.22 -36.47
CA ALA A 1112 25.03 -35.50 -36.07
C ALA A 1112 26.16 -35.55 -37.11
N CYS A 1113 26.19 -36.55 -37.99
CA CYS A 1113 27.31 -36.79 -38.92
C CYS A 1113 27.17 -36.14 -40.31
N GLY A 1114 25.97 -35.63 -40.64
CA GLY A 1114 25.63 -35.12 -41.97
C GLY A 1114 25.24 -36.22 -42.96
N GLU A 1115 24.40 -35.86 -43.94
CA GLU A 1115 23.76 -36.82 -44.86
C GLU A 1115 24.77 -37.56 -45.75
N GLU A 1116 25.70 -36.85 -46.40
CA GLU A 1116 26.66 -37.46 -47.35
C GLU A 1116 27.60 -38.47 -46.68
N ARG A 1117 28.08 -38.15 -45.47
CA ARG A 1117 28.98 -39.00 -44.70
C ARG A 1117 28.28 -40.25 -44.20
N THR A 1118 27.03 -40.09 -43.76
CA THR A 1118 26.15 -41.21 -43.34
C THR A 1118 25.87 -42.12 -44.54
N ARG A 1119 25.57 -41.54 -45.71
CA ARG A 1119 25.33 -42.27 -46.97
C ARG A 1119 26.53 -43.12 -47.37
N GLU A 1120 27.73 -42.55 -47.39
CA GLU A 1120 28.95 -43.26 -47.80
C GLU A 1120 29.32 -44.38 -46.82
N ARG A 1121 29.27 -44.11 -45.51
CA ARG A 1121 29.56 -45.12 -44.47
C ARG A 1121 28.56 -46.28 -44.52
N LEU A 1122 27.27 -45.98 -44.67
CA LEU A 1122 26.22 -46.98 -44.80
C LEU A 1122 26.40 -47.82 -46.08
N ARG A 1123 26.69 -47.18 -47.21
CA ARG A 1123 26.95 -47.85 -48.50
C ARG A 1123 28.16 -48.77 -48.44
N ARG A 1124 29.26 -48.34 -47.79
CA ARG A 1124 30.46 -49.18 -47.63
C ARG A 1124 30.19 -50.42 -46.78
N ALA A 1125 29.43 -50.29 -45.69
CA ALA A 1125 29.01 -51.44 -44.87
C ALA A 1125 28.03 -52.36 -45.62
N ALA A 1126 27.06 -51.80 -46.35
CA ALA A 1126 26.10 -52.54 -47.17
C ALA A 1126 26.78 -53.40 -48.25
N ARG A 1127 27.78 -52.85 -48.95
CA ARG A 1127 28.57 -53.58 -49.96
C ARG A 1127 29.31 -54.78 -49.39
N LEU A 1128 29.67 -54.76 -48.11
CA LEU A 1128 30.32 -55.88 -47.44
C LEU A 1128 29.29 -56.94 -47.01
N LEU A 1129 28.13 -56.51 -46.49
CA LEU A 1129 27.03 -57.39 -46.07
C LEU A 1129 26.40 -58.15 -47.25
N VAL A 1130 26.18 -57.49 -48.38
CA VAL A 1130 25.46 -58.09 -49.54
C VAL A 1130 26.31 -59.12 -50.31
N ARG A 1131 27.59 -59.31 -49.96
CA ARG A 1131 28.45 -60.36 -50.55
C ARG A 1131 27.96 -61.79 -50.26
N THR A 1132 27.12 -61.97 -49.26
CA THR A 1132 26.47 -63.25 -48.95
C THR A 1132 24.95 -63.09 -48.90
N PRO A 1133 24.17 -64.13 -49.25
CA PRO A 1133 22.71 -64.08 -49.15
C PRO A 1133 22.21 -63.84 -47.71
N GLU A 1134 22.93 -64.37 -46.72
CA GLU A 1134 22.63 -64.15 -45.30
C GLU A 1134 22.86 -62.69 -44.90
N GLY A 1135 23.97 -62.09 -45.32
CA GLY A 1135 24.27 -60.68 -45.02
C GLY A 1135 23.33 -59.71 -45.73
N ALA A 1136 22.89 -60.01 -46.96
CA ALA A 1136 21.86 -59.24 -47.66
C ALA A 1136 20.52 -59.23 -46.88
N SER A 1137 20.09 -60.41 -46.39
CA SER A 1137 18.86 -60.54 -45.59
C SER A 1137 18.96 -59.80 -44.24
N ARG A 1138 20.13 -59.83 -43.60
CA ARG A 1138 20.37 -59.09 -42.34
C ARG A 1138 20.39 -57.58 -42.55
N PHE A 1139 21.01 -57.11 -43.63
CA PHE A 1139 21.04 -55.69 -43.98
C PHE A 1139 19.62 -55.15 -44.24
N ASP A 1140 18.82 -55.86 -45.03
CA ASP A 1140 17.44 -55.53 -45.32
C ASP A 1140 16.57 -55.45 -44.05
N ARG A 1141 16.65 -56.47 -43.18
CA ARG A 1141 15.95 -56.47 -41.89
C ARG A 1141 16.39 -55.29 -41.01
N CYS A 1142 17.69 -55.06 -40.90
CA CYS A 1142 18.26 -54.00 -40.07
C CYS A 1142 17.82 -52.60 -40.55
N LEU A 1143 17.78 -52.36 -41.86
CA LEU A 1143 17.30 -51.10 -42.43
C LEU A 1143 15.82 -50.85 -42.10
N VAL A 1144 14.95 -51.87 -42.15
CA VAL A 1144 13.53 -51.74 -41.78
C VAL A 1144 13.37 -51.43 -40.29
N GLU A 1145 14.13 -52.11 -39.42
CA GLU A 1145 14.12 -51.85 -37.98
C GLU A 1145 14.50 -50.41 -37.68
N LEU A 1146 15.60 -49.93 -38.26
CA LEU A 1146 16.10 -48.57 -38.08
C LEU A 1146 15.14 -47.52 -38.64
N ALA A 1147 14.50 -47.78 -39.78
CA ALA A 1147 13.47 -46.91 -40.35
C ALA A 1147 12.24 -46.75 -39.44
N ARG A 1148 11.98 -47.70 -38.53
CA ARG A 1148 10.90 -47.63 -37.53
C ARG A 1148 11.34 -47.01 -36.22
N SER A 1149 12.57 -47.30 -35.77
CA SER A 1149 13.04 -46.90 -34.44
C SER A 1149 13.70 -45.53 -34.40
N GLU A 1150 14.29 -45.06 -35.51
CA GLU A 1150 15.07 -43.81 -35.55
C GLU A 1150 14.29 -42.69 -36.28
N PRO A 1151 13.95 -41.58 -35.58
CA PRO A 1151 13.20 -40.47 -36.17
C PRO A 1151 13.91 -39.88 -37.40
N GLY A 1152 13.19 -39.76 -38.51
CA GLY A 1152 13.71 -39.14 -39.75
C GLY A 1152 14.64 -40.01 -40.60
N PHE A 1153 15.07 -41.18 -40.11
CA PHE A 1153 15.97 -42.08 -40.86
C PHE A 1153 15.29 -42.67 -42.11
N ALA A 1154 14.01 -43.05 -42.03
CA ALA A 1154 13.24 -43.56 -43.18
C ALA A 1154 13.20 -42.55 -44.34
N ALA A 1155 12.94 -41.27 -44.04
CA ALA A 1155 12.89 -40.22 -45.06
C ALA A 1155 14.25 -40.00 -45.73
N LEU A 1156 15.33 -40.09 -44.95
CA LEU A 1156 16.71 -39.92 -45.42
C LEU A 1156 17.16 -41.07 -46.34
N VAL A 1157 16.82 -42.32 -46.00
CA VAL A 1157 17.08 -43.49 -46.88
C VAL A 1157 16.27 -43.41 -48.18
N ILE A 1158 15.01 -42.96 -48.13
CA ILE A 1158 14.18 -42.76 -49.34
C ILE A 1158 14.76 -41.70 -50.27
N ARG A 1159 15.28 -40.59 -49.72
CA ARG A 1159 15.96 -39.58 -50.55
C ARG A 1159 17.14 -40.16 -51.33
N TRP A 1160 17.89 -41.10 -50.75
CA TRP A 1160 19.00 -41.75 -51.45
C TRP A 1160 18.55 -42.77 -52.49
N LEU A 1161 17.53 -43.57 -52.16
CA LEU A 1161 16.93 -44.53 -53.08
C LEU A 1161 16.34 -43.84 -54.33
N HIS A 1162 15.73 -42.66 -54.17
CA HIS A 1162 15.20 -41.88 -55.29
C HIS A 1162 16.25 -41.00 -55.98
N GLY A 1163 17.18 -40.42 -55.22
CA GLY A 1163 18.16 -39.46 -55.73
C GLY A 1163 19.32 -40.10 -56.48
N VAL A 1164 19.74 -41.32 -56.10
CA VAL A 1164 20.85 -42.05 -56.76
C VAL A 1164 20.55 -43.56 -56.83
N PRO A 1165 19.51 -43.97 -57.59
CA PRO A 1165 19.02 -45.35 -57.60
C PRO A 1165 20.08 -46.38 -58.05
N GLU A 1166 20.97 -45.99 -58.95
CA GLU A 1166 22.06 -46.86 -59.45
C GLU A 1166 23.00 -47.33 -58.34
N GLU A 1167 23.15 -46.56 -57.26
CA GLU A 1167 24.06 -46.88 -56.16
C GLU A 1167 23.45 -47.84 -55.13
N TRP A 1168 22.12 -47.89 -55.03
CA TRP A 1168 21.38 -48.58 -53.96
C TRP A 1168 20.54 -49.77 -54.45
N ALA A 1169 20.18 -49.82 -55.73
CA ALA A 1169 19.34 -50.88 -56.30
C ALA A 1169 19.95 -52.30 -56.18
N ALA A 1170 21.29 -52.40 -56.13
CA ALA A 1170 22.00 -53.66 -55.93
C ALA A 1170 22.23 -54.02 -54.45
N LEU A 1171 21.91 -53.11 -53.52
CA LEU A 1171 22.23 -53.24 -52.09
C LEU A 1171 21.01 -53.46 -51.20
N VAL A 1172 19.81 -53.04 -51.63
CA VAL A 1172 18.56 -53.13 -50.85
C VAL A 1172 17.53 -53.96 -51.61
N GLY A 1173 16.90 -54.92 -50.93
CA GLY A 1173 15.89 -55.77 -51.53
C GLY A 1173 14.60 -55.02 -51.94
N PRO A 1174 13.91 -55.41 -53.03
CA PRO A 1174 12.69 -54.74 -53.50
C PRO A 1174 11.53 -54.70 -52.47
N SER A 1175 11.49 -55.68 -51.56
CA SER A 1175 10.51 -55.77 -50.48
C SER A 1175 10.80 -54.76 -49.35
N THR A 1176 12.08 -54.52 -49.09
CA THR A 1176 12.57 -53.56 -48.10
C THR A 1176 12.34 -52.14 -48.56
N CYS A 1177 12.65 -51.82 -49.83
CA CYS A 1177 12.36 -50.50 -50.41
C CYS A 1177 10.87 -50.11 -50.23
N ARG A 1178 9.94 -50.99 -50.62
CA ARG A 1178 8.49 -50.76 -50.43
C ARG A 1178 8.09 -50.57 -48.97
N THR A 1179 8.72 -51.29 -48.04
CA THR A 1179 8.41 -51.18 -46.61
C THR A 1179 8.89 -49.83 -46.05
N ILE A 1180 10.08 -49.37 -46.44
CA ILE A 1180 10.62 -48.07 -46.02
C ILE A 1180 9.84 -46.91 -46.67
N GLU A 1181 9.41 -47.05 -47.93
CA GLU A 1181 8.54 -46.08 -48.62
C GLU A 1181 7.23 -45.85 -47.86
N ASN A 1182 6.60 -46.93 -47.39
CA ASN A 1182 5.36 -46.84 -46.60
C ASN A 1182 5.57 -46.18 -45.23
N LEU A 1183 6.72 -46.41 -44.59
CA LEU A 1183 7.05 -45.81 -43.29
C LEU A 1183 7.40 -44.33 -43.41
N ALA A 1184 8.04 -43.91 -44.50
CA ALA A 1184 8.34 -42.50 -44.80
C ALA A 1184 7.12 -41.73 -45.36
N GLY A 1185 6.12 -42.43 -45.92
CA GLY A 1185 4.99 -41.89 -46.68
C GLY A 1185 3.61 -42.08 -46.05
N GLY A 1186 3.51 -42.06 -44.71
CA GLY A 1186 2.25 -42.14 -43.95
C GLY A 1186 1.37 -40.88 -44.00
N VAL A 1187 1.19 -40.26 -45.18
CA VAL A 1187 -0.01 -39.48 -45.55
C VAL A 1187 -0.25 -39.72 -47.04
N ARG A 1188 -1.13 -40.67 -47.36
CA ARG A 1188 -1.93 -40.60 -48.59
C ARG A 1188 -3.29 -40.04 -48.20
N VAL A 1189 -3.62 -38.88 -48.75
CA VAL A 1189 -4.95 -38.25 -48.71
C VAL A 1189 -5.96 -39.18 -49.41
N PRO A 1190 -7.13 -39.47 -48.83
CA PRO A 1190 -8.19 -40.17 -49.53
C PRO A 1190 -8.92 -39.23 -50.51
N ALA A 1191 -9.41 -39.79 -51.62
CA ALA A 1191 -10.54 -39.21 -52.35
C ALA A 1191 -11.83 -39.44 -51.55
#